data_AF-A0A534Q2J1-F1
#
_entry.id   AF-A0A534Q2J1-F1
#
_cell.length_a   1.000
_cell.length_b   1.000
_cell.length_c   1.000
_cell.angle_alpha   90.00
_cell.angle_beta   90.00
_cell.angle_gamma   90.00
#
_symmetry.space_group_name_H-M   'P 1'
#
loop_
_entity.id
_entity.type
_entity.pdbx_description
1 polymer ?
#
loop_
_entity_poly.entity_id
_entity_poly.type
_entity_poly.pdbx_seq_one_letter_code
_entity_poly.pdbx_strand_id
1 'polypeptide(L)'
;MLRPLPERVSVPALDGRAPTIGGKFFFVGDHKLYLRGVSYGPFAAASHGFPFPEEETLERDLALMVELGANCLRTFTVPPRWLLDRAAERGIRVLVTIPWAQHICFLDRKEIVAEIRGTVRAAAENCGNHPALFGLLIGNEIPPDIVRWYGPERVRAFIRSLVDVVKQRAPSTLVSYANFPSTEYLDIVEFVDFLSFNVYLHREADFRRYLSRLQNLAEDKPLVLTEFGVDSMREGAQAQGDMLGWMVRAAFESGVAGTFVFSWTDEWFTGGSAISDWAFGLVDPKRERKPSFRAVQVQYGASLPPRLEVSPRVSVVVCAYNAERTMDACLTSLRTLNYPNYEVIVVNDGSKDRTLEITERHKQLYDADPEGARLEIISQENKGLSIARNVGAAAASGEIVAYTDSDCVPDPDWLAFMVYKFVRSGFVAVGGPNFPPPEPSVVPAAVAVSPGGPTHVLLNDEVAEHIPGCNMGFTKKALEDIGGFDAVFAAAGDDVDLCWRLQNKGYAIGFSPASTVWHYRRNTVKAYLKQQMGYGKAEALLYFKHPYRFNLLGQSRWLGRIYGELTTAVLSRRPVIYFGAFGRGLFQSLYEPPSSLLGYLPFTLEWNAVGVLLFLSALVSPRTLVIAALPLAGSLALALATAARARVDPRFSGPTSRALIALLTYLGPLVRGVQRYLWRIRGLGQVGRISFEGE
;
A
#
# COMPACT_ATOMS: atom_id res chain seq x y z
N MET A 1 -17.24 7.77 8.50
CA MET A 1 -18.25 6.77 8.13
C MET A 1 -17.72 6.04 6.92
N LEU A 2 -17.54 4.72 7.01
CA LEU A 2 -17.16 3.88 5.89
C LEU A 2 -18.40 3.63 5.03
N ARG A 3 -18.20 3.71 3.72
CA ARG A 3 -19.25 3.92 2.72
C ARG A 3 -19.74 2.56 2.19
N PRO A 4 -21.04 2.24 2.28
CA PRO A 4 -21.59 1.07 1.60
C PRO A 4 -21.68 1.33 0.08
N LEU A 5 -21.45 0.29 -0.72
CA LEU A 5 -21.52 0.36 -2.19
C LEU A 5 -22.95 0.08 -2.69
N PRO A 6 -23.52 0.92 -3.56
CA PRO A 6 -24.66 0.56 -4.40
C PRO A 6 -24.23 -0.02 -5.76
N GLU A 7 -25.20 -0.63 -6.45
CA GLU A 7 -25.06 -1.32 -7.75
C GLU A 7 -24.41 -0.50 -8.85
N ARG A 8 -23.74 -1.21 -9.76
CA ARG A 8 -23.02 -0.68 -10.93
C ARG A 8 -23.99 -0.15 -11.98
N VAL A 9 -24.27 1.15 -11.94
CA VAL A 9 -25.03 1.84 -13.00
C VAL A 9 -24.09 2.32 -14.11
N SER A 10 -24.57 2.25 -15.35
CA SER A 10 -23.98 2.81 -16.58
C SER A 10 -23.48 4.24 -16.40
N VAL A 11 -22.31 4.56 -16.97
CA VAL A 11 -21.59 5.84 -16.85
C VAL A 11 -22.51 7.03 -17.20
N PRO A 12 -22.97 7.82 -16.22
CA PRO A 12 -23.57 9.13 -16.49
C PRO A 12 -22.46 10.14 -16.79
N ALA A 13 -22.82 11.32 -17.31
CA ALA A 13 -21.94 12.48 -17.33
C ALA A 13 -21.27 12.67 -15.94
N LEU A 14 -20.02 13.16 -15.92
CA LEU A 14 -19.31 13.36 -14.66
C LEU A 14 -20.15 14.27 -13.74
N ASP A 15 -20.59 13.74 -12.60
CA ASP A 15 -21.52 14.36 -11.64
C ASP A 15 -20.92 15.54 -10.85
N GLY A 16 -19.81 16.09 -11.33
CA GLY A 16 -19.04 17.16 -10.69
C GLY A 16 -18.28 16.72 -9.43
N ARG A 17 -18.38 15.47 -8.97
CA ARG A 17 -17.64 15.01 -7.79
C ARG A 17 -16.17 14.78 -8.15
N ALA A 18 -15.30 15.36 -7.33
CA ALA A 18 -13.86 15.16 -7.43
C ALA A 18 -13.47 13.74 -6.99
N PRO A 19 -12.51 13.10 -7.68
CA PRO A 19 -11.90 11.86 -7.20
C PRO A 19 -11.22 12.06 -5.84
N THR A 20 -11.33 11.07 -4.98
CA THR A 20 -10.69 11.01 -3.66
C THR A 20 -9.87 9.74 -3.53
N ILE A 21 -8.99 9.68 -2.54
CA ILE A 21 -8.14 8.51 -2.28
C ILE A 21 -8.67 7.77 -1.05
N GLY A 22 -8.75 6.45 -1.16
CA GLY A 22 -9.07 5.54 -0.06
C GLY A 22 -8.07 4.39 -0.05
N GLY A 23 -7.00 4.53 0.74
CA GLY A 23 -5.86 3.60 0.67
C GLY A 23 -5.31 3.51 -0.75
N LYS A 24 -5.13 2.28 -1.25
CA LYS A 24 -4.52 2.01 -2.56
C LYS A 24 -5.41 2.31 -3.78
N PHE A 25 -6.63 2.82 -3.61
CA PHE A 25 -7.56 3.04 -4.72
C PHE A 25 -8.18 4.45 -4.72
N PHE A 26 -8.69 4.84 -5.89
CA PHE A 26 -9.45 6.08 -6.06
C PHE A 26 -10.94 5.82 -5.89
N PHE A 27 -11.68 6.86 -5.48
CA PHE A 27 -13.13 6.80 -5.29
C PHE A 27 -13.81 8.08 -5.78
N VAL A 28 -14.99 7.93 -6.38
CA VAL A 28 -15.92 9.03 -6.68
C VAL A 28 -17.19 8.78 -5.89
N GLY A 29 -17.41 9.60 -4.85
CA GLY A 29 -18.40 9.25 -3.82
C GLY A 29 -18.06 7.89 -3.20
N ASP A 30 -19.00 6.96 -3.24
CA ASP A 30 -18.83 5.64 -2.63
C ASP A 30 -18.28 4.61 -3.63
N HIS A 31 -18.16 4.98 -4.91
CA HIS A 31 -17.75 4.07 -5.98
C HIS A 31 -16.24 4.06 -6.16
N LYS A 32 -15.64 2.86 -6.09
CA LYS A 32 -14.24 2.64 -6.45
C LYS A 32 -14.02 2.93 -7.93
N LEU A 33 -13.00 3.73 -8.24
CA LEU A 33 -12.63 4.14 -9.58
C LEU A 33 -11.31 3.48 -9.99
N TYR A 34 -11.37 2.65 -11.02
CA TYR A 34 -10.19 2.20 -11.77
C TYR A 34 -10.00 3.07 -13.00
N LEU A 35 -8.78 3.55 -13.23
CA LEU A 35 -8.47 4.34 -14.43
C LEU A 35 -8.19 3.40 -15.60
N ARG A 36 -9.04 3.46 -16.60
CA ARG A 36 -8.89 2.82 -17.91
C ARG A 36 -8.48 3.91 -18.88
N GLY A 37 -7.17 4.12 -18.93
CA GLY A 37 -6.56 5.26 -19.57
C GLY A 37 -5.94 4.96 -20.92
N VAL A 38 -5.85 5.99 -21.77
CA VAL A 38 -5.02 6.02 -22.97
C VAL A 38 -4.24 7.33 -23.01
N SER A 39 -3.03 7.30 -23.57
CA SER A 39 -2.22 8.50 -23.76
C SER A 39 -2.62 9.22 -25.06
N TYR A 40 -2.63 10.55 -25.05
CA TYR A 40 -3.15 11.37 -26.15
C TYR A 40 -2.24 12.54 -26.48
N GLY A 41 -1.66 12.46 -27.67
CA GLY A 41 -0.64 13.37 -28.14
C GLY A 41 0.70 13.12 -27.46
N PRO A 42 1.69 14.01 -27.67
CA PRO A 42 1.58 15.31 -28.33
C PRO A 42 1.29 15.22 -29.83
N PHE A 43 0.51 16.18 -30.32
CA PHE A 43 0.18 16.37 -31.73
C PHE A 43 0.82 17.64 -32.28
N ALA A 44 0.83 17.79 -33.61
CA ALA A 44 1.13 19.07 -34.24
C ALA A 44 0.10 20.12 -33.82
N ALA A 45 0.48 21.40 -33.85
CA ALA A 45 -0.47 22.48 -33.59
C ALA A 45 -1.53 22.54 -34.71
N ALA A 46 -2.80 22.44 -34.32
CA ALA A 46 -3.94 22.59 -35.22
C ALA A 46 -4.31 24.07 -35.42
N SER A 47 -5.38 24.33 -36.18
CA SER A 47 -5.82 25.69 -36.55
C SER A 47 -6.09 26.61 -35.34
N HIS A 48 -6.50 26.03 -34.21
CA HIS A 48 -6.72 26.74 -32.95
C HIS A 48 -5.42 27.03 -32.16
N GLY A 49 -4.25 26.68 -32.68
CA GLY A 49 -2.95 27.01 -32.10
C GLY A 49 -2.52 26.15 -30.90
N PHE A 50 -3.28 25.10 -30.58
CA PHE A 50 -2.94 24.14 -29.52
C PHE A 50 -2.47 22.82 -30.14
N PRO A 51 -1.55 22.07 -29.48
CA PRO A 51 -1.01 20.80 -29.96
C PRO A 51 -1.98 19.63 -29.71
N PHE A 52 -3.20 19.78 -30.21
CA PHE A 52 -4.27 18.78 -30.20
C PHE A 52 -4.92 18.74 -31.59
N PRO A 53 -5.58 17.64 -31.98
CA PRO A 53 -6.29 17.57 -33.24
C PRO A 53 -7.47 18.54 -33.29
N GLU A 54 -7.94 18.83 -34.50
CA GLU A 54 -9.16 19.61 -34.71
C GLU A 54 -10.36 19.00 -33.97
N GLU A 55 -11.34 19.83 -33.60
CA GLU A 55 -12.48 19.43 -32.76
C GLU A 55 -13.22 18.19 -33.33
N GLU A 56 -13.40 18.10 -34.65
CA GLU A 56 -14.04 16.94 -35.29
C GLU A 56 -13.26 15.64 -35.06
N THR A 57 -11.93 15.70 -35.14
CA THR A 57 -11.07 14.53 -34.88
C THR A 57 -11.08 14.17 -33.41
N LEU A 58 -11.03 15.17 -32.51
CA LEU A 58 -11.15 14.94 -31.07
C LEU A 58 -12.49 14.26 -30.74
N GLU A 59 -13.61 14.72 -31.28
CA GLU A 59 -14.92 14.12 -31.04
C GLU A 59 -14.97 12.66 -31.48
N ARG A 60 -14.40 12.36 -32.65
CA ARG A 60 -14.27 10.97 -33.15
C ARG A 60 -13.39 10.14 -32.22
N ASP A 61 -12.28 10.69 -31.75
CA ASP A 61 -11.35 10.03 -30.84
C ASP A 61 -12.01 9.73 -29.49
N LEU A 62 -12.69 10.71 -28.88
CA LEU A 62 -13.43 10.52 -27.63
C LEU A 62 -14.54 9.48 -27.79
N ALA A 63 -15.27 9.47 -28.90
CA ALA A 63 -16.30 8.46 -29.15
C ALA A 63 -15.72 7.03 -29.23
N LEU A 64 -14.58 6.86 -29.92
CA LEU A 64 -13.88 5.57 -29.97
C LEU A 64 -13.28 5.20 -28.61
N MET A 65 -12.83 6.16 -27.80
CA MET A 65 -12.35 5.91 -26.43
C MET A 65 -13.48 5.41 -25.51
N VAL A 66 -14.69 5.96 -25.64
CA VAL A 66 -15.88 5.44 -24.96
C VAL A 66 -16.20 4.02 -25.43
N GLU A 67 -16.13 3.74 -26.74
CA GLU A 67 -16.29 2.38 -27.28
C GLU A 67 -15.25 1.40 -26.71
N LEU A 68 -13.99 1.84 -26.57
CA LEU A 68 -12.91 1.06 -25.96
C LEU A 68 -13.20 0.72 -24.49
N GLY A 69 -14.04 1.49 -23.81
CA GLY A 69 -14.26 1.42 -22.36
C GLY A 69 -13.27 2.25 -21.56
N ALA A 70 -12.55 3.17 -22.20
CA ALA A 70 -11.69 4.13 -21.51
C ALA A 70 -12.53 5.15 -20.74
N ASN A 71 -12.05 5.55 -19.56
CA ASN A 71 -12.68 6.57 -18.72
C ASN A 71 -11.72 7.69 -18.32
N CYS A 72 -10.47 7.63 -18.80
CA CYS A 72 -9.47 8.64 -18.52
C CYS A 72 -8.56 8.85 -19.73
N LEU A 73 -8.14 10.10 -19.94
CA LEU A 73 -7.24 10.52 -20.99
C LEU A 73 -5.99 11.12 -20.37
N ARG A 74 -4.79 10.72 -20.81
CA ARG A 74 -3.56 11.40 -20.39
C ARG A 74 -3.05 12.32 -21.49
N THR A 75 -2.88 13.61 -21.20
CA THR A 75 -2.26 14.57 -22.13
C THR A 75 -0.80 14.86 -21.76
N PHE A 76 0.00 15.28 -22.73
CA PHE A 76 1.41 15.69 -22.54
C PHE A 76 1.64 17.20 -22.55
N THR A 77 0.56 17.94 -22.77
CA THR A 77 0.49 19.40 -22.70
C THR A 77 -0.77 19.79 -21.93
N VAL A 78 -0.80 21.02 -21.42
CA VAL A 78 -1.98 21.56 -20.74
C VAL A 78 -3.09 21.79 -21.78
N PRO A 79 -4.22 21.07 -21.71
CA PRO A 79 -5.28 21.21 -22.71
C PRO A 79 -6.03 22.54 -22.55
N PRO A 80 -6.56 23.11 -23.64
CA PRO A 80 -7.51 24.20 -23.55
C PRO A 80 -8.80 23.74 -22.85
N ARG A 81 -9.54 24.66 -22.21
CA ARG A 81 -10.74 24.31 -21.44
C ARG A 81 -11.81 23.60 -22.26
N TRP A 82 -12.00 23.99 -23.52
CA TRP A 82 -12.98 23.36 -24.40
C TRP A 82 -12.73 21.86 -24.58
N LEU A 83 -11.47 21.39 -24.59
CA LEU A 83 -11.15 19.96 -24.66
C LEU A 83 -11.59 19.25 -23.37
N LEU A 84 -11.37 19.89 -22.21
CA LEU A 84 -11.85 19.36 -20.93
C LEU A 84 -13.37 19.32 -20.88
N ASP A 85 -14.06 20.31 -21.45
CA ASP A 85 -15.52 20.34 -21.58
C ASP A 85 -16.02 19.15 -22.42
N ARG A 86 -15.41 18.92 -23.61
CA ARG A 86 -15.73 17.75 -24.46
C ARG A 86 -15.47 16.42 -23.77
N ALA A 87 -14.37 16.31 -23.03
CA ALA A 87 -14.08 15.11 -22.25
C ALA A 87 -15.16 14.87 -21.17
N ALA A 88 -15.58 15.92 -20.45
CA ALA A 88 -16.64 15.83 -19.44
C ALA A 88 -17.99 15.40 -20.05
N GLU A 89 -18.37 15.96 -21.21
CA GLU A 89 -19.59 15.61 -21.95
C GLU A 89 -19.65 14.10 -22.29
N ARG A 90 -18.49 13.48 -22.52
CA ARG A 90 -18.34 12.04 -22.81
C ARG A 90 -18.08 11.18 -21.58
N GLY A 91 -18.06 11.75 -20.37
CA GLY A 91 -17.77 11.02 -19.14
C GLY A 91 -16.28 10.63 -18.97
N ILE A 92 -15.39 11.23 -19.76
CA ILE A 92 -13.94 10.95 -19.73
C ILE A 92 -13.25 11.97 -18.83
N ARG A 93 -12.46 11.47 -17.88
CA ARG A 93 -11.58 12.31 -17.06
C ARG A 93 -10.25 12.58 -17.76
N VAL A 94 -9.51 13.60 -17.35
CA VAL A 94 -8.23 13.98 -17.94
C VAL A 94 -7.14 14.06 -16.88
N LEU A 95 -6.08 13.29 -17.07
CA LEU A 95 -4.81 13.37 -16.34
C LEU A 95 -3.85 14.25 -17.15
N VAL A 96 -3.61 15.47 -16.69
CA VAL A 96 -2.83 16.45 -17.45
C VAL A 96 -1.37 16.38 -17.04
N THR A 97 -0.47 16.07 -17.97
CA THR A 97 0.97 16.23 -17.76
C THR A 97 1.37 17.67 -18.07
N ILE A 98 2.07 18.31 -17.14
CA ILE A 98 2.57 19.67 -17.29
C ILE A 98 3.98 19.59 -17.90
N PRO A 99 4.19 20.00 -19.16
CA PRO A 99 5.49 19.95 -19.79
C PRO A 99 6.38 21.08 -19.27
N TRP A 100 7.65 20.77 -19.04
CA TRP A 100 8.68 21.77 -18.77
C TRP A 100 10.07 21.21 -19.13
N ALA A 101 11.10 22.06 -19.12
CA ALA A 101 12.46 21.73 -19.57
C ALA A 101 13.21 20.77 -18.62
N GLN A 102 12.74 19.53 -18.53
CA GLN A 102 13.26 18.48 -17.64
C GLN A 102 14.56 17.83 -18.13
N HIS A 103 14.90 18.00 -19.41
CA HIS A 103 16.09 17.41 -20.04
C HIS A 103 17.34 18.29 -19.96
N ILE A 104 17.27 19.41 -19.24
CA ILE A 104 18.43 20.28 -18.98
C ILE A 104 18.71 20.36 -17.48
N CYS A 105 19.88 20.86 -17.11
CA CYS A 105 20.23 21.18 -15.72
C CYS A 105 19.37 22.34 -15.19
N PHE A 106 18.09 22.07 -14.94
CA PHE A 106 17.05 23.06 -14.65
C PHE A 106 17.18 23.74 -13.28
N LEU A 107 17.98 23.19 -12.35
CA LEU A 107 18.22 23.80 -11.03
C LEU A 107 19.38 24.79 -11.03
N ASP A 108 20.13 24.91 -12.13
CA ASP A 108 21.34 25.76 -12.18
C ASP A 108 21.00 27.23 -12.37
N ARG A 109 19.83 27.53 -12.98
CA ARG A 109 19.37 28.89 -13.25
C ARG A 109 18.05 29.17 -12.55
N LYS A 110 18.01 30.25 -11.76
CA LYS A 110 16.82 30.65 -10.99
C LYS A 110 15.65 31.03 -11.90
N GLU A 111 15.95 31.52 -13.11
CA GLU A 111 14.97 31.93 -14.11
C GLU A 111 14.20 30.71 -14.63
N ILE A 112 14.89 29.60 -14.92
CA ILE A 112 14.26 28.33 -15.33
C ILE A 112 13.36 27.82 -14.20
N VAL A 113 13.87 27.79 -12.96
CA VAL A 113 13.08 27.36 -11.80
C VAL A 113 11.80 28.19 -11.64
N ALA A 114 11.90 29.51 -11.84
CA ALA A 114 10.76 30.41 -11.78
C ALA A 114 9.76 30.16 -12.92
N GLU A 115 10.25 29.92 -14.14
CA GLU A 115 9.46 29.57 -15.32
C GLU A 115 8.68 28.25 -15.12
N ILE A 116 9.35 27.21 -14.62
CA ILE A 116 8.72 25.91 -14.32
C ILE A 116 7.59 26.10 -13.29
N ARG A 117 7.87 26.83 -12.19
CA ARG A 117 6.86 27.14 -11.17
C ARG A 117 5.70 27.97 -11.73
N GLY A 118 5.98 28.91 -12.62
CA GLY A 118 4.98 29.69 -13.33
C GLY A 118 4.07 28.82 -14.19
N THR A 119 4.66 27.89 -14.95
CA THR A 119 3.94 26.94 -15.81
C THR A 119 3.04 26.02 -14.98
N VAL A 120 3.56 25.45 -13.89
CA VAL A 120 2.78 24.59 -12.99
C VAL A 120 1.64 25.38 -12.33
N ARG A 121 1.90 26.62 -11.91
CA ARG A 121 0.87 27.50 -11.34
C ARG A 121 -0.24 27.78 -12.35
N ALA A 122 0.11 28.16 -13.57
CA ALA A 122 -0.86 28.45 -14.63
C ALA A 122 -1.70 27.21 -14.97
N ALA A 123 -1.10 26.03 -15.03
CA ALA A 123 -1.82 24.77 -15.24
C ALA A 123 -2.83 24.48 -14.12
N ALA A 124 -2.42 24.68 -12.86
CA ALA A 124 -3.30 24.50 -11.70
C ALA A 124 -4.47 25.50 -11.71
N GLU A 125 -4.24 26.76 -12.08
CA GLU A 125 -5.28 27.78 -12.19
C GLU A 125 -6.26 27.50 -13.34
N ASN A 126 -5.75 27.05 -14.48
CA ASN A 126 -6.57 26.77 -15.66
C ASN A 126 -7.42 25.49 -15.51
N CYS A 127 -6.87 24.44 -14.89
CA CYS A 127 -7.49 23.11 -14.87
C CYS A 127 -8.08 22.72 -13.51
N GLY A 128 -7.53 23.20 -12.39
CA GLY A 128 -7.66 22.57 -11.05
C GLY A 128 -9.08 22.30 -10.54
N ASN A 129 -10.05 23.09 -10.98
CA ASN A 129 -11.47 23.00 -10.57
C ASN A 129 -12.38 22.42 -11.66
N HIS A 130 -11.82 21.90 -12.75
CA HIS A 130 -12.61 21.39 -13.86
C HIS A 130 -13.20 20.00 -13.53
N PRO A 131 -14.50 19.72 -13.79
CA PRO A 131 -15.11 18.42 -13.53
C PRO A 131 -14.41 17.23 -14.20
N ALA A 132 -13.91 17.45 -15.42
CA ALA A 132 -13.11 16.46 -16.16
C ALA A 132 -11.74 16.18 -15.54
N LEU A 133 -11.16 17.09 -14.75
CA LEU A 133 -9.80 16.89 -14.25
C LEU A 133 -9.75 15.69 -13.29
N PHE A 134 -8.92 14.71 -13.61
CA PHE A 134 -8.56 13.64 -12.68
C PHE A 134 -7.42 14.09 -11.76
N GLY A 135 -6.36 14.65 -12.35
CA GLY A 135 -5.18 15.11 -11.62
C GLY A 135 -4.12 15.73 -12.53
N LEU A 136 -3.04 16.20 -11.93
CA LEU A 136 -1.90 16.83 -12.60
C LEU A 136 -0.61 16.01 -12.38
N LEU A 137 0.14 15.77 -13.46
CA LEU A 137 1.50 15.27 -13.39
C LEU A 137 2.48 16.45 -13.51
N ILE A 138 3.21 16.76 -12.44
CA ILE A 138 4.14 17.90 -12.35
C ILE A 138 5.51 17.63 -12.99
N GLY A 139 5.54 16.81 -14.04
CA GLY A 139 6.73 16.38 -14.77
C GLY A 139 6.63 14.94 -15.24
N ASN A 140 7.52 14.55 -16.14
CA ASN A 140 7.55 13.21 -16.73
C ASN A 140 8.98 12.75 -17.00
N GLU A 141 9.51 11.79 -16.25
CA GLU A 141 10.81 11.17 -16.54
C GLU A 141 12.00 12.16 -16.60
N ILE A 142 12.31 12.81 -15.47
CA ILE A 142 13.59 13.51 -15.30
C ILE A 142 14.73 12.51 -15.58
N PRO A 143 15.64 12.80 -16.53
CA PRO A 143 16.70 11.88 -16.90
C PRO A 143 17.56 11.43 -15.70
N PRO A 144 17.92 10.13 -15.61
CA PRO A 144 18.68 9.59 -14.48
C PRO A 144 20.04 10.29 -14.30
N ASP A 145 20.68 10.72 -15.39
CA ASP A 145 21.92 11.49 -15.34
C ASP A 145 21.75 12.85 -14.65
N ILE A 146 20.63 13.54 -14.88
CA ILE A 146 20.32 14.81 -14.22
C ILE A 146 20.02 14.58 -12.74
N VAL A 147 19.28 13.52 -12.42
CA VAL A 147 19.02 13.13 -11.03
C VAL A 147 20.32 12.81 -10.30
N ARG A 148 21.22 12.06 -10.94
CA ARG A 148 22.54 11.71 -10.38
C ARG A 148 23.43 12.94 -10.22
N TRP A 149 23.41 13.85 -11.19
CA TRP A 149 24.17 15.10 -11.15
C TRP A 149 23.75 15.98 -9.96
N TYR A 150 22.45 16.15 -9.74
CA TYR A 150 21.94 16.96 -8.63
C TYR A 150 21.92 16.23 -7.28
N GLY A 151 21.87 14.91 -7.32
CA GLY A 151 21.52 14.09 -6.17
C GLY A 151 20.00 14.02 -5.95
N PRO A 152 19.49 12.87 -5.48
CA PRO A 152 18.05 12.60 -5.35
C PRO A 152 17.34 13.60 -4.45
N GLU A 153 17.95 14.01 -3.33
CA GLU A 153 17.31 14.88 -2.34
C GLU A 153 17.00 16.29 -2.90
N ARG A 154 17.89 16.84 -3.73
CA ARG A 154 17.64 18.15 -4.37
C ARG A 154 16.49 18.06 -5.37
N VAL A 155 16.41 16.98 -6.13
CA VAL A 155 15.32 16.73 -7.07
C VAL A 155 14.00 16.50 -6.31
N ARG A 156 13.99 15.66 -5.28
CA ARG A 156 12.81 15.45 -4.40
C ARG A 156 12.30 16.75 -3.80
N ALA A 157 13.19 17.58 -3.26
CA ALA A 157 12.81 18.89 -2.70
C ALA A 157 12.21 19.82 -3.75
N PHE A 158 12.74 19.80 -4.98
CA PHE A 158 12.19 20.59 -6.08
C PHE A 158 10.80 20.10 -6.49
N ILE A 159 10.61 18.79 -6.70
CA ILE A 159 9.31 18.19 -7.04
C ILE A 159 8.30 18.49 -5.93
N ARG A 160 8.66 18.36 -4.64
CA ARG A 160 7.81 18.76 -3.52
C ARG A 160 7.36 20.21 -3.64
N SER A 161 8.28 21.12 -3.97
CA SER A 161 7.94 22.54 -4.13
C SER A 161 6.96 22.79 -5.29
N LEU A 162 6.92 21.92 -6.31
CA LEU A 162 5.92 22.01 -7.38
C LEU A 162 4.56 21.47 -6.93
N VAL A 163 4.53 20.40 -6.13
CA VAL A 163 3.29 19.92 -5.50
C VAL A 163 2.69 21.02 -4.62
N ASP A 164 3.51 21.68 -3.80
CA ASP A 164 3.08 22.78 -2.94
C ASP A 164 2.45 23.92 -3.76
N VAL A 165 3.02 24.25 -4.92
CA VAL A 165 2.45 25.26 -5.83
C VAL A 165 1.05 24.88 -6.31
N VAL A 166 0.85 23.61 -6.69
CA VAL A 166 -0.49 23.12 -7.08
C VAL A 166 -1.45 23.18 -5.90
N LYS A 167 -1.06 22.62 -4.74
CA LYS A 167 -1.92 22.55 -3.55
C LYS A 167 -2.30 23.93 -3.01
N GLN A 168 -1.48 24.96 -3.21
CA GLN A 168 -1.83 26.34 -2.87
C GLN A 168 -2.92 26.94 -3.78
N ARG A 169 -3.02 26.50 -5.04
CA ARG A 169 -3.95 27.06 -6.03
C ARG A 169 -5.21 26.22 -6.20
N ALA A 170 -5.07 24.90 -6.13
CA ALA A 170 -6.15 23.93 -6.25
C ALA A 170 -5.95 22.81 -5.21
N PRO A 171 -6.36 23.05 -3.94
CA PRO A 171 -6.07 22.13 -2.82
C PRO A 171 -6.64 20.72 -2.98
N SER A 172 -7.78 20.59 -3.67
CA SER A 172 -8.48 19.33 -3.92
C SER A 172 -7.95 18.55 -5.12
N THR A 173 -7.11 19.16 -5.97
CA THR A 173 -6.56 18.49 -7.16
C THR A 173 -5.57 17.41 -6.75
N LEU A 174 -5.71 16.20 -7.34
CA LEU A 174 -4.73 15.14 -7.19
C LEU A 174 -3.46 15.46 -8.00
N VAL A 175 -2.30 15.23 -7.40
CA VAL A 175 -0.99 15.56 -7.95
C VAL A 175 -0.06 14.36 -7.87
N SER A 176 0.63 14.08 -8.96
CA SER A 176 1.70 13.09 -9.01
C SER A 176 2.82 13.54 -9.96
N TYR A 177 3.79 12.67 -10.18
CA TYR A 177 4.90 12.85 -11.10
C TYR A 177 5.15 11.50 -11.78
N ALA A 178 5.13 11.49 -13.11
CA ALA A 178 5.38 10.26 -13.87
C ALA A 178 6.86 9.90 -13.77
N ASN A 179 7.15 8.87 -12.98
CA ASN A 179 8.50 8.39 -12.75
C ASN A 179 8.89 7.30 -13.76
N PHE A 180 10.19 6.97 -13.81
CA PHE A 180 10.73 5.92 -14.66
C PHE A 180 11.54 4.91 -13.81
N PRO A 181 11.66 3.63 -14.23
CA PRO A 181 12.39 2.62 -13.45
C PRO A 181 13.85 2.96 -13.14
N SER A 182 14.52 3.76 -13.98
CA SER A 182 15.89 4.20 -13.74
C SER A 182 16.01 5.25 -12.62
N THR A 183 14.90 5.83 -12.17
CA THR A 183 14.82 6.82 -11.09
C THR A 183 13.83 6.41 -10.00
N GLU A 184 13.56 5.11 -9.84
CA GLU A 184 12.65 4.58 -8.82
C GLU A 184 13.04 4.96 -7.39
N TYR A 185 14.33 5.22 -7.14
CA TYR A 185 14.87 5.66 -5.85
C TYR A 185 14.52 7.12 -5.50
N LEU A 186 13.89 7.87 -6.41
CA LEU A 186 13.22 9.13 -6.08
C LEU A 186 11.97 8.83 -5.25
N ASP A 187 12.17 8.59 -3.95
CA ASP A 187 11.09 8.36 -3.00
C ASP A 187 10.24 9.64 -2.84
N ILE A 188 9.22 9.79 -3.68
CA ILE A 188 8.32 10.95 -3.69
C ILE A 188 7.00 10.69 -2.97
N VAL A 189 6.79 9.46 -2.50
CA VAL A 189 5.52 8.96 -1.97
C VAL A 189 5.05 9.79 -0.79
N GLU A 190 5.95 10.39 -0.01
CA GLU A 190 5.59 11.25 1.12
C GLU A 190 4.67 12.42 0.74
N PHE A 191 4.86 13.04 -0.43
CA PHE A 191 4.23 14.32 -0.76
C PHE A 191 3.36 14.31 -2.02
N VAL A 192 3.38 13.26 -2.84
CA VAL A 192 2.43 13.09 -3.96
C VAL A 192 1.15 12.39 -3.51
N ASP A 193 0.03 12.58 -4.21
CA ASP A 193 -1.24 11.93 -3.86
C ASP A 193 -1.29 10.46 -4.30
N PHE A 194 -0.64 10.11 -5.41
CA PHE A 194 -0.53 8.75 -5.93
C PHE A 194 0.84 8.54 -6.56
N LEU A 195 1.32 7.30 -6.62
CA LEU A 195 2.58 6.95 -7.27
C LEU A 195 2.33 6.64 -8.75
N SER A 196 3.13 7.21 -9.64
CA SER A 196 3.01 6.93 -11.08
C SER A 196 4.32 6.54 -11.74
N PHE A 197 4.25 5.57 -12.65
CA PHE A 197 5.39 5.05 -13.39
C PHE A 197 5.05 4.79 -14.86
N ASN A 198 6.03 5.03 -15.72
CA ASN A 198 6.05 4.59 -17.10
C ASN A 198 6.85 3.26 -17.18
N VAL A 199 6.26 2.18 -17.69
CA VAL A 199 6.85 0.83 -17.62
C VAL A 199 6.74 0.11 -18.96
N TYR A 200 7.87 -0.29 -19.55
CA TYR A 200 7.93 -0.97 -20.84
C TYR A 200 8.63 -2.33 -20.72
N LEU A 201 7.91 -3.36 -20.27
CA LEU A 201 8.42 -4.73 -20.07
C LEU A 201 7.58 -5.75 -20.86
N HIS A 202 8.13 -6.34 -21.92
CA HIS A 202 7.37 -7.24 -22.83
C HIS A 202 7.20 -8.68 -22.31
N ARG A 203 7.63 -8.98 -21.07
CA ARG A 203 7.50 -10.31 -20.45
C ARG A 203 6.59 -10.22 -19.23
N GLU A 204 5.48 -10.97 -19.23
CA GLU A 204 4.47 -10.92 -18.16
C GLU A 204 5.05 -11.21 -16.77
N ALA A 205 5.96 -12.19 -16.66
CA ALA A 205 6.61 -12.51 -15.40
C ALA A 205 7.50 -11.36 -14.86
N ASP A 206 8.21 -10.65 -15.74
CA ASP A 206 9.06 -9.51 -15.35
C ASP A 206 8.18 -8.32 -14.96
N PHE A 207 7.13 -8.07 -15.75
CA PHE A 207 6.15 -7.02 -15.48
C PHE A 207 5.48 -7.20 -14.11
N ARG A 208 4.93 -8.38 -13.81
CA ARG A 208 4.26 -8.66 -12.51
C ARG A 208 5.20 -8.55 -11.31
N ARG A 209 6.43 -9.03 -11.43
CA ARG A 209 7.45 -8.87 -10.38
C ARG A 209 7.73 -7.38 -10.13
N TYR A 210 7.86 -6.59 -11.20
CA TYR A 210 8.07 -5.16 -11.06
C TYR A 210 6.83 -4.44 -10.49
N LEU A 211 5.62 -4.83 -10.86
CA LEU A 211 4.39 -4.29 -10.24
C LEU A 211 4.32 -4.56 -8.74
N SER A 212 4.75 -5.73 -8.29
CA SER A 212 4.82 -6.07 -6.86
C SER A 212 5.77 -5.12 -6.12
N ARG A 213 6.93 -4.83 -6.71
CA ARG A 213 7.88 -3.82 -6.22
C ARG A 213 7.25 -2.44 -6.16
N LEU A 214 6.65 -1.98 -7.26
CA LEU A 214 6.01 -0.66 -7.31
C LEU A 214 4.86 -0.53 -6.30
N GLN A 215 4.10 -1.59 -6.06
CA GLN A 215 3.04 -1.61 -5.06
C GLN A 215 3.57 -1.50 -3.63
N ASN A 216 4.71 -2.11 -3.34
CA ASN A 216 5.37 -1.95 -2.04
C ASN A 216 5.94 -0.54 -1.88
N LEU A 217 6.53 0.02 -2.93
CA LEU A 217 6.99 1.42 -2.95
C LEU A 217 5.84 2.41 -2.76
N ALA A 218 4.66 2.14 -3.33
CA ALA A 218 3.49 3.00 -3.20
C ALA A 218 2.94 3.05 -1.75
N GLU A 219 3.39 2.18 -0.85
CA GLU A 219 2.92 2.10 0.54
C GLU A 219 1.38 2.02 0.61
N ASP A 220 0.72 3.03 1.18
CA ASP A 220 -0.73 3.16 1.32
C ASP A 220 -1.40 3.93 0.17
N LYS A 221 -0.63 4.39 -0.83
CA LYS A 221 -1.12 5.21 -1.93
C LYS A 221 -1.48 4.40 -3.18
N PRO A 222 -2.37 4.91 -4.04
CA PRO A 222 -2.65 4.28 -5.32
C PRO A 222 -1.43 4.26 -6.24
N LEU A 223 -1.27 3.17 -6.98
CA LEU A 223 -0.29 3.03 -8.05
C LEU A 223 -0.97 3.19 -9.41
N VAL A 224 -0.41 4.03 -10.28
CA VAL A 224 -0.89 4.25 -11.65
C VAL A 224 0.24 4.01 -12.64
N LEU A 225 0.02 3.14 -13.63
CA LEU A 225 0.93 3.04 -14.78
C LEU A 225 0.54 4.11 -15.78
N THR A 226 1.29 5.20 -15.81
CA THR A 226 0.98 6.37 -16.63
C THR A 226 1.36 6.19 -18.09
N GLU A 227 2.22 5.23 -18.39
CA GLU A 227 2.50 4.69 -19.72
C GLU A 227 2.94 3.23 -19.62
N PHE A 228 2.48 2.44 -20.58
CA PHE A 228 3.11 1.21 -21.04
C PHE A 228 2.61 0.98 -22.47
N GLY A 229 3.46 0.45 -23.32
CA GLY A 229 3.17 0.35 -24.74
C GLY A 229 3.99 -0.71 -25.42
N VAL A 230 3.55 -1.10 -26.60
CA VAL A 230 4.27 -2.03 -27.46
C VAL A 230 4.23 -1.48 -28.88
N ASP A 231 5.39 -1.45 -29.54
CA ASP A 231 5.50 -0.97 -30.91
C ASP A 231 5.10 -2.06 -31.91
N SER A 232 4.03 -1.83 -32.66
CA SER A 232 3.57 -2.77 -33.67
C SER A 232 4.46 -2.85 -34.92
N MET A 233 5.32 -1.86 -35.19
CA MET A 233 6.29 -1.96 -36.30
C MET A 233 7.35 -3.04 -36.05
N ARG A 234 7.80 -3.15 -34.79
CA ARG A 234 8.86 -4.08 -34.38
C ARG A 234 8.32 -5.44 -33.95
N GLU A 235 7.18 -5.46 -33.25
CA GLU A 235 6.61 -6.69 -32.67
C GLU A 235 5.51 -7.31 -33.55
N GLY A 236 4.91 -6.52 -34.45
CA GLY A 236 3.73 -6.90 -35.23
C GLY A 236 2.42 -6.54 -34.54
N ALA A 237 1.40 -6.20 -35.33
CA ALA A 237 0.12 -5.69 -34.83
C ALA A 237 -0.66 -6.68 -33.95
N GLN A 238 -0.58 -7.98 -34.24
CA GLN A 238 -1.22 -9.01 -33.41
C GLN A 238 -0.49 -9.18 -32.07
N ALA A 239 0.84 -9.29 -32.09
CA ALA A 239 1.64 -9.42 -30.87
C ALA A 239 1.50 -8.18 -29.97
N GLN A 240 1.41 -6.99 -30.56
CA GLN A 240 1.08 -5.76 -29.85
C GLN A 240 -0.23 -5.92 -29.06
N GLY A 241 -1.28 -6.43 -29.71
CA GLY A 241 -2.58 -6.64 -29.06
C GLY A 241 -2.54 -7.69 -27.96
N ASP A 242 -1.91 -8.84 -28.22
CA ASP A 242 -1.77 -9.91 -27.23
C ASP A 242 -1.01 -9.40 -25.99
N MET A 243 0.05 -8.62 -26.20
CA MET A 243 0.85 -8.04 -25.13
C MET A 243 0.11 -7.00 -24.31
N LEU A 244 -0.51 -6.02 -24.97
CA LEU A 244 -1.30 -5.00 -24.27
C LEU A 244 -2.48 -5.60 -23.50
N GLY A 245 -3.11 -6.64 -24.07
CA GLY A 245 -4.17 -7.40 -23.40
C GLY A 245 -3.73 -8.01 -22.08
N TRP A 246 -2.62 -8.76 -22.06
CA TRP A 246 -2.14 -9.33 -20.80
C TRP A 246 -1.54 -8.27 -19.86
N MET A 247 -0.94 -7.19 -20.36
CA MET A 247 -0.40 -6.10 -19.53
C MET A 247 -1.50 -5.41 -18.73
N VAL A 248 -2.61 -5.05 -19.37
CA VAL A 248 -3.78 -4.45 -18.70
C VAL A 248 -4.35 -5.42 -17.66
N ARG A 249 -4.56 -6.68 -18.04
CA ARG A 249 -5.04 -7.73 -17.12
C ARG A 249 -4.13 -7.87 -15.90
N ALA A 250 -2.83 -8.04 -16.13
CA ALA A 250 -1.84 -8.25 -15.09
C ALA A 250 -1.75 -7.05 -14.14
N ALA A 251 -1.85 -5.83 -14.66
CA ALA A 251 -1.87 -4.61 -13.84
C ALA A 251 -3.06 -4.62 -12.87
N PHE A 252 -4.27 -4.84 -13.35
CA PHE A 252 -5.44 -4.85 -12.47
C PHE A 252 -5.49 -6.06 -11.53
N GLU A 253 -5.03 -7.25 -11.95
CA GLU A 253 -4.87 -8.40 -11.04
C GLU A 253 -3.87 -8.14 -9.91
N SER A 254 -2.83 -7.32 -10.16
CA SER A 254 -1.87 -6.87 -9.15
C SER A 254 -2.34 -5.65 -8.35
N GLY A 255 -3.60 -5.22 -8.54
CA GLY A 255 -4.23 -4.12 -7.82
C GLY A 255 -3.72 -2.72 -8.20
N VAL A 256 -3.15 -2.56 -9.39
CA VAL A 256 -2.85 -1.23 -9.95
C VAL A 256 -4.17 -0.46 -10.08
N ALA A 257 -4.22 0.77 -9.55
CA ALA A 257 -5.44 1.58 -9.52
C ALA A 257 -5.76 2.22 -10.88
N GLY A 258 -4.78 2.32 -11.78
CA GLY A 258 -4.96 2.88 -13.10
C GLY A 258 -3.90 2.49 -14.11
N THR A 259 -4.32 2.33 -15.36
CA THR A 259 -3.46 1.96 -16.50
C THR A 259 -3.65 2.96 -17.63
N PHE A 260 -2.57 3.41 -18.27
CA PHE A 260 -2.62 4.25 -19.46
C PHE A 260 -1.84 3.59 -20.59
N VAL A 261 -2.57 3.11 -21.61
CA VAL A 261 -1.95 2.49 -22.79
C VAL A 261 -1.31 3.58 -23.65
N PHE A 262 -0.04 3.38 -23.94
CA PHE A 262 0.74 4.19 -24.85
C PHE A 262 0.74 3.51 -26.24
N SER A 263 0.10 4.08 -27.25
CA SER A 263 -0.61 5.37 -27.32
C SER A 263 -2.02 5.23 -27.91
N TRP A 264 -2.82 6.31 -27.87
CA TRP A 264 -4.12 6.31 -28.55
C TRP A 264 -3.97 6.03 -30.05
N THR A 265 -3.15 6.82 -30.74
CA THR A 265 -2.91 6.76 -32.18
C THR A 265 -1.42 6.63 -32.48
N ASP A 266 -1.08 6.12 -33.67
CA ASP A 266 0.29 6.11 -34.20
C ASP A 266 0.82 7.52 -34.50
N GLU A 267 -0.06 8.52 -34.59
CA GLU A 267 0.37 9.92 -34.70
C GLU A 267 1.05 10.42 -33.44
N TRP A 268 2.25 10.98 -33.62
CA TRP A 268 3.01 11.59 -32.54
C TRP A 268 3.93 12.68 -33.07
N PHE A 269 3.96 13.78 -32.35
CA PHE A 269 4.71 14.96 -32.74
C PHE A 269 5.57 15.46 -31.60
N THR A 270 6.89 15.40 -31.77
CA THR A 270 7.84 15.92 -30.77
C THR A 270 9.07 16.49 -31.46
N GLY A 271 9.75 17.43 -30.80
CA GLY A 271 10.94 18.08 -31.37
C GLY A 271 10.68 18.85 -32.68
N GLY A 272 9.43 19.25 -32.95
CA GLY A 272 9.05 19.95 -34.18
C GLY A 272 8.88 19.04 -35.40
N SER A 273 8.81 17.71 -35.22
CA SER A 273 8.64 16.75 -36.30
C SER A 273 7.64 15.65 -35.94
N ALA A 274 6.96 15.10 -36.95
CA ALA A 274 6.18 13.88 -36.80
C ALA A 274 7.13 12.68 -36.68
N ILE A 275 6.84 11.79 -35.74
CA ILE A 275 7.62 10.56 -35.56
C ILE A 275 7.02 9.47 -36.45
N SER A 276 7.82 8.98 -37.39
CA SER A 276 7.42 7.98 -38.38
C SER A 276 8.04 6.60 -38.17
N ASP A 277 8.97 6.45 -37.22
CA ASP A 277 9.66 5.18 -36.91
C ASP A 277 9.07 4.46 -35.70
N TRP A 278 7.77 4.65 -35.45
CA TRP A 278 7.07 4.00 -34.35
C TRP A 278 5.58 3.79 -34.68
N ALA A 279 4.94 2.77 -34.09
CA ALA A 279 3.50 2.55 -34.23
C ALA A 279 2.91 1.93 -32.95
N PHE A 280 2.83 2.73 -31.89
CA PHE A 280 2.30 2.35 -30.58
C PHE A 280 0.78 2.47 -30.45
N GLY A 281 0.11 3.13 -31.39
CA GLY A 281 -1.31 3.43 -31.37
C GLY A 281 -2.19 2.21 -31.23
N LEU A 282 -3.32 2.37 -30.54
CA LEU A 282 -4.48 1.47 -30.61
C LEU A 282 -5.25 1.66 -31.92
N VAL A 283 -5.15 2.86 -32.50
CA VAL A 283 -5.64 3.18 -33.83
C VAL A 283 -4.51 3.71 -34.71
N ASP A 284 -4.66 3.58 -36.02
CA ASP A 284 -3.71 4.13 -36.98
C ASP A 284 -3.93 5.66 -37.17
N PRO A 285 -3.13 6.35 -38.01
CA PRO A 285 -3.32 7.77 -38.26
C PRO A 285 -4.68 8.14 -38.87
N LYS A 286 -5.39 7.20 -39.50
CA LYS A 286 -6.75 7.40 -40.06
C LYS A 286 -7.86 7.05 -39.06
N ARG A 287 -7.49 6.69 -37.82
CA ARG A 287 -8.38 6.21 -36.76
C ARG A 287 -9.08 4.90 -37.12
N GLU A 288 -8.40 4.05 -37.88
CA GLU A 288 -8.77 2.65 -38.05
C GLU A 288 -8.24 1.82 -36.87
N ARG A 289 -9.08 0.91 -36.37
CA ARG A 289 -8.79 0.12 -35.16
C ARG A 289 -7.72 -0.94 -35.48
N LYS A 290 -6.67 -0.99 -34.68
CA LYS A 290 -5.67 -2.08 -34.73
C LYS A 290 -6.15 -3.28 -33.88
N PRO A 291 -5.57 -4.48 -34.03
CA PRO A 291 -5.90 -5.62 -33.17
C PRO A 291 -5.76 -5.32 -31.67
N SER A 292 -4.80 -4.46 -31.31
CA SER A 292 -4.61 -3.94 -29.95
C SER A 292 -5.81 -3.20 -29.39
N PHE A 293 -6.58 -2.47 -30.19
CA PHE A 293 -7.83 -1.85 -29.76
C PHE A 293 -8.79 -2.89 -29.17
N ARG A 294 -9.02 -4.00 -29.89
CA ARG A 294 -9.93 -5.06 -29.45
C ARG A 294 -9.40 -5.79 -28.23
N ALA A 295 -8.10 -6.07 -28.17
CA ALA A 295 -7.48 -6.73 -27.03
C ALA A 295 -7.63 -5.90 -25.73
N VAL A 296 -7.39 -4.58 -25.81
CA VAL A 296 -7.57 -3.66 -24.68
C VAL A 296 -9.05 -3.50 -24.35
N GLN A 297 -9.94 -3.42 -25.35
CA GLN A 297 -11.39 -3.32 -25.17
C GLN A 297 -11.95 -4.46 -24.32
N VAL A 298 -11.49 -5.70 -24.54
CA VAL A 298 -11.89 -6.86 -23.72
C VAL A 298 -11.57 -6.64 -22.24
N GLN A 299 -10.38 -6.11 -21.94
CA GLN A 299 -9.96 -5.89 -20.56
C GLN A 299 -10.61 -4.66 -19.92
N TYR A 300 -10.76 -3.56 -20.67
CA TYR A 300 -11.40 -2.34 -20.19
C TYR A 300 -12.93 -2.50 -20.04
N GLY A 301 -13.56 -3.36 -20.83
CA GLY A 301 -14.98 -3.71 -20.71
C GLY A 301 -15.28 -4.76 -19.62
N ALA A 302 -14.26 -5.46 -19.10
CA ALA A 302 -14.44 -6.47 -18.07
C ALA A 302 -14.73 -5.86 -16.68
N SER A 303 -15.29 -6.67 -15.79
CA SER A 303 -15.39 -6.30 -14.37
C SER A 303 -14.00 -6.15 -13.76
N LEU A 304 -13.78 -5.08 -12.98
CA LEU A 304 -12.54 -4.86 -12.25
C LEU A 304 -12.74 -5.05 -10.72
N PRO A 305 -11.74 -5.63 -10.01
CA PRO A 305 -10.62 -6.38 -10.59
C PRO A 305 -11.13 -7.54 -11.46
N PRO A 306 -10.32 -8.08 -12.39
CA PRO A 306 -10.73 -9.17 -13.27
C PRO A 306 -11.38 -10.31 -12.48
N ARG A 307 -12.19 -11.17 -13.12
CA ARG A 307 -12.68 -12.38 -12.45
C ARG A 307 -11.67 -13.50 -12.63
N LEU A 308 -11.46 -14.28 -11.58
CA LEU A 308 -10.70 -15.52 -11.65
C LEU A 308 -11.48 -16.55 -12.47
N GLU A 309 -10.77 -17.36 -13.27
CA GLU A 309 -11.36 -18.50 -13.99
C GLU A 309 -11.93 -19.53 -13.01
N VAL A 310 -11.24 -19.76 -11.90
CA VAL A 310 -11.68 -20.59 -10.78
C VAL A 310 -11.67 -19.74 -9.52
N SER A 311 -12.80 -19.69 -8.82
CA SER A 311 -12.94 -18.98 -7.54
C SER A 311 -13.09 -20.00 -6.40
N PRO A 312 -11.97 -20.47 -5.79
CA PRO A 312 -12.00 -21.39 -4.65
C PRO A 312 -12.89 -20.87 -3.52
N ARG A 313 -13.51 -21.78 -2.78
CA ARG A 313 -14.33 -21.34 -1.64
C ARG A 313 -13.45 -20.78 -0.53
N VAL A 314 -13.79 -19.61 0.00
CA VAL A 314 -13.07 -18.97 1.11
C VAL A 314 -13.96 -18.94 2.36
N SER A 315 -13.44 -19.40 3.50
CA SER A 315 -14.07 -19.16 4.81
C SER A 315 -13.38 -18.00 5.49
N VAL A 316 -14.11 -16.91 5.72
CA VAL A 316 -13.62 -15.74 6.45
C VAL A 316 -13.91 -15.92 7.94
N VAL A 317 -12.88 -16.12 8.74
CA VAL A 317 -12.97 -16.30 10.19
C VAL A 317 -12.72 -14.97 10.90
N VAL A 318 -13.69 -14.54 11.70
CA VAL A 318 -13.62 -13.36 12.56
C VAL A 318 -13.69 -13.80 14.02
N CYS A 319 -12.62 -13.60 14.77
CA CYS A 319 -12.59 -13.84 16.21
C CYS A 319 -12.95 -12.56 16.95
N ALA A 320 -13.91 -12.62 17.86
CA ALA A 320 -14.43 -11.43 18.54
C ALA A 320 -14.53 -11.63 20.05
N TYR A 321 -14.04 -10.63 20.79
CA TYR A 321 -14.22 -10.51 22.24
C TYR A 321 -14.35 -9.04 22.62
N ASN A 322 -15.53 -8.64 23.09
CA ASN A 322 -15.86 -7.26 23.47
C ASN A 322 -15.55 -6.24 22.35
N ALA A 323 -16.13 -6.47 21.18
CA ALA A 323 -15.90 -5.72 19.95
C ALA A 323 -17.08 -4.81 19.55
N GLU A 324 -17.97 -4.46 20.48
CA GLU A 324 -19.19 -3.68 20.21
C GLU A 324 -18.96 -2.44 19.33
N ARG A 325 -17.84 -1.75 19.55
CA ARG A 325 -17.50 -0.51 18.83
C ARG A 325 -17.22 -0.72 17.33
N THR A 326 -16.67 -1.86 16.94
CA THR A 326 -16.11 -2.06 15.59
C THR A 326 -16.80 -3.17 14.81
N MET A 327 -17.50 -4.07 15.50
CA MET A 327 -18.16 -5.23 14.89
C MET A 327 -19.12 -4.85 13.76
N ASP A 328 -19.90 -3.78 13.92
CA ASP A 328 -20.86 -3.34 12.89
C ASP A 328 -20.18 -2.96 11.57
N ALA A 329 -19.08 -2.20 11.63
CA ALA A 329 -18.32 -1.82 10.45
C ALA A 329 -17.63 -3.03 9.81
N CYS A 330 -17.08 -3.94 10.63
CA CYS A 330 -16.44 -5.17 10.17
C CYS A 330 -17.42 -6.05 9.38
N LEU A 331 -18.56 -6.42 9.97
CA LEU A 331 -19.54 -7.29 9.32
C LEU A 331 -20.23 -6.64 8.11
N THR A 332 -20.43 -5.32 8.14
CA THR A 332 -20.90 -4.56 6.97
C THR A 332 -19.92 -4.69 5.81
N SER A 333 -18.62 -4.50 6.05
CA SER A 333 -17.60 -4.60 4.99
C SER A 333 -17.48 -6.01 4.41
N LEU A 334 -17.60 -7.04 5.26
CA LEU A 334 -17.58 -8.44 4.81
C LEU A 334 -18.79 -8.81 3.94
N ARG A 335 -19.94 -8.14 4.09
CA ARG A 335 -21.12 -8.37 3.24
C ARG A 335 -20.95 -7.74 1.85
N THR A 336 -20.09 -6.73 1.75
CA THR A 336 -19.86 -5.96 0.50
C THR A 336 -18.65 -6.47 -0.30
N LEU A 337 -18.11 -7.63 0.03
CA LEU A 337 -16.95 -8.18 -0.68
C LEU A 337 -17.33 -8.55 -2.12
N ASN A 338 -16.52 -8.11 -3.07
CA ASN A 338 -16.59 -8.47 -4.47
C ASN A 338 -15.85 -9.81 -4.70
N TYR A 339 -16.39 -10.88 -4.11
CA TYR A 339 -15.90 -12.24 -4.32
C TYR A 339 -17.08 -13.22 -4.30
N PRO A 340 -17.21 -14.12 -5.29
CA PRO A 340 -18.47 -14.85 -5.48
C PRO A 340 -18.66 -16.06 -4.56
N ASN A 341 -17.60 -16.60 -3.94
CA ASN A 341 -17.66 -17.92 -3.29
C ASN A 341 -17.05 -17.89 -1.89
N TYR A 342 -17.75 -17.27 -0.93
CA TYR A 342 -17.27 -17.20 0.45
C TYR A 342 -18.37 -17.35 1.49
N GLU A 343 -17.94 -17.65 2.71
CA GLU A 343 -18.75 -17.64 3.92
C GLU A 343 -18.03 -16.85 5.02
N VAL A 344 -18.80 -16.39 6.01
CA VAL A 344 -18.29 -15.68 7.17
C VAL A 344 -18.59 -16.48 8.43
N ILE A 345 -17.56 -16.77 9.23
CA ILE A 345 -17.66 -17.49 10.50
C ILE A 345 -17.22 -16.54 11.60
N VAL A 346 -18.15 -16.14 12.46
CA VAL A 346 -17.87 -15.29 13.61
C VAL A 346 -17.76 -16.16 14.85
N VAL A 347 -16.58 -16.19 15.46
CA VAL A 347 -16.33 -16.87 16.73
C VAL A 347 -16.39 -15.84 17.86
N ASN A 348 -17.50 -15.83 18.59
CA ASN A 348 -17.69 -15.02 19.80
C ASN A 348 -17.05 -15.73 21.01
N ASP A 349 -15.89 -15.23 21.44
CA ASP A 349 -15.07 -15.80 22.53
C ASP A 349 -15.51 -15.27 23.90
N GLY A 350 -16.82 -15.38 24.19
CA GLY A 350 -17.39 -15.05 25.50
C GLY A 350 -17.53 -13.54 25.76
N SER A 351 -17.91 -12.76 24.75
CA SER A 351 -18.15 -11.31 24.91
C SER A 351 -19.22 -11.01 25.97
N LYS A 352 -19.05 -9.90 26.69
CA LYS A 352 -19.96 -9.43 27.75
C LYS A 352 -20.68 -8.12 27.41
N ASP A 353 -20.35 -7.54 26.26
CA ASP A 353 -20.96 -6.33 25.71
C ASP A 353 -21.95 -6.68 24.59
N ARG A 354 -22.38 -5.70 23.78
CA ARG A 354 -23.37 -5.93 22.70
C ARG A 354 -22.79 -6.62 21.45
N THR A 355 -21.59 -7.20 21.51
CA THR A 355 -20.96 -7.85 20.35
C THR A 355 -21.83 -8.97 19.76
N LEU A 356 -22.39 -9.84 20.61
CA LEU A 356 -23.23 -10.94 20.15
C LEU A 356 -24.53 -10.43 19.52
N GLU A 357 -25.22 -9.49 20.18
CA GLU A 357 -26.44 -8.84 19.68
C GLU A 357 -26.22 -8.20 18.29
N ILE A 358 -25.11 -7.48 18.12
CA ILE A 358 -24.74 -6.88 16.81
C ILE A 358 -24.52 -7.97 15.76
N THR A 359 -23.86 -9.07 16.13
CA THR A 359 -23.57 -10.18 15.21
C THR A 359 -24.86 -10.89 14.78
N GLU A 360 -25.79 -11.12 15.71
CA GLU A 360 -27.11 -11.72 15.43
C GLU A 360 -27.96 -10.83 14.51
N ARG A 361 -27.93 -9.51 14.71
CA ARG A 361 -28.58 -8.56 13.78
C ARG A 361 -27.98 -8.64 12.38
N HIS A 362 -26.66 -8.74 12.26
CA HIS A 362 -26.01 -8.93 10.96
C HIS A 362 -26.35 -10.29 10.36
N LYS A 363 -26.42 -11.36 11.15
CA LYS A 363 -26.87 -12.67 10.66
C LYS A 363 -28.23 -12.59 9.97
N GLN A 364 -29.20 -11.88 10.54
CA GLN A 364 -30.51 -11.68 9.91
C GLN A 364 -30.41 -10.97 8.56
N LEU A 365 -29.47 -10.02 8.41
CA LEU A 365 -29.24 -9.33 7.14
C LEU A 365 -28.56 -10.22 6.10
N TYR A 366 -27.68 -11.14 6.52
CA TYR A 366 -27.06 -12.14 5.64
C TYR A 366 -28.09 -13.20 5.22
N ASP A 367 -28.90 -13.70 6.16
CA ASP A 367 -29.94 -14.71 5.89
C ASP A 367 -31.06 -14.17 4.98
N ALA A 368 -31.26 -12.84 4.94
CA ALA A 368 -32.21 -12.17 4.05
C ALA A 368 -31.73 -12.02 2.60
N ASP A 369 -30.44 -12.24 2.33
CA ASP A 369 -29.83 -12.18 1.00
C ASP A 369 -29.42 -13.60 0.55
N PRO A 370 -30.28 -14.33 -0.18
CA PRO A 370 -30.02 -15.73 -0.55
C PRO A 370 -28.90 -15.90 -1.59
N GLU A 371 -28.56 -14.83 -2.33
CA GLU A 371 -27.44 -14.82 -3.28
C GLU A 371 -26.12 -14.39 -2.61
N GLY A 372 -26.20 -13.78 -1.43
CA GLY A 372 -25.07 -13.33 -0.63
C GLY A 372 -24.34 -14.48 0.10
N ALA A 373 -23.24 -14.10 0.76
CA ALA A 373 -22.51 -15.02 1.63
C ALA A 373 -23.36 -15.43 2.83
N ARG A 374 -23.05 -16.60 3.40
CA ARG A 374 -23.67 -17.04 4.67
C ARG A 374 -22.85 -16.55 5.85
N LEU A 375 -23.53 -16.22 6.94
CA LEU A 375 -22.91 -15.90 8.23
C LEU A 375 -23.28 -16.96 9.27
N GLU A 376 -22.26 -17.61 9.82
CA GLU A 376 -22.35 -18.55 10.94
C GLU A 376 -21.79 -17.90 12.22
N ILE A 377 -22.46 -18.12 13.35
CA ILE A 377 -22.05 -17.62 14.66
C ILE A 377 -21.74 -18.82 15.54
N ILE A 378 -20.52 -18.86 16.08
CA ILE A 378 -20.09 -19.85 17.07
C ILE A 378 -19.79 -19.11 18.36
N SER A 379 -20.53 -19.42 19.42
CA SER A 379 -20.29 -18.83 20.75
C SER A 379 -19.65 -19.85 21.68
N GLN A 380 -18.64 -19.40 22.43
CA GLN A 380 -17.95 -20.19 23.44
C GLN A 380 -17.63 -19.35 24.68
N GLU A 381 -17.24 -20.01 25.76
CA GLU A 381 -16.58 -19.33 26.88
C GLU A 381 -15.22 -18.76 26.44
N ASN A 382 -14.78 -17.67 27.07
CA ASN A 382 -13.51 -17.04 26.73
C ASN A 382 -12.33 -17.99 26.96
N LYS A 383 -11.75 -18.48 25.87
CA LYS A 383 -10.60 -19.39 25.85
C LYS A 383 -9.38 -18.77 25.18
N GLY A 384 -9.49 -17.56 24.63
CA GLY A 384 -8.39 -16.81 24.02
C GLY A 384 -8.31 -16.98 22.50
N LEU A 385 -7.51 -16.10 21.90
CA LEU A 385 -7.49 -15.85 20.46
C LEU A 385 -7.15 -17.09 19.61
N SER A 386 -6.07 -17.80 19.93
CA SER A 386 -5.67 -19.00 19.17
C SER A 386 -6.75 -20.08 19.17
N ILE A 387 -7.44 -20.30 20.31
CA ILE A 387 -8.50 -21.31 20.41
C ILE A 387 -9.68 -20.88 19.55
N ALA A 388 -10.10 -19.61 19.63
CA ALA A 388 -11.14 -19.07 18.76
C ALA A 388 -10.78 -19.19 17.27
N ARG A 389 -9.54 -18.91 16.88
CA ARG A 389 -9.05 -19.08 15.49
C ARG A 389 -9.13 -20.52 15.01
N ASN A 390 -8.79 -21.49 15.88
CA ASN A 390 -8.91 -22.91 15.57
C ASN A 390 -10.36 -23.40 15.49
N VAL A 391 -11.25 -22.88 16.34
CA VAL A 391 -12.68 -23.20 16.28
C VAL A 391 -13.27 -22.72 14.95
N GLY A 392 -12.93 -21.51 14.53
CA GLY A 392 -13.31 -21.01 13.21
C GLY A 392 -12.70 -21.83 12.07
N ALA A 393 -11.43 -22.23 12.17
CA ALA A 393 -10.78 -23.10 11.18
C ALA A 393 -11.45 -24.47 11.05
N ALA A 394 -11.90 -25.04 12.18
CA ALA A 394 -12.56 -26.34 12.20
C ALA A 394 -13.95 -26.29 11.57
N ALA A 395 -14.68 -25.18 11.77
CA ALA A 395 -15.98 -24.95 11.14
C ALA A 395 -15.88 -24.54 9.66
N ALA A 396 -14.72 -24.03 9.22
CA ALA A 396 -14.50 -23.59 7.85
C ALA A 396 -14.73 -24.71 6.83
N SER A 397 -15.55 -24.44 5.82
CA SER A 397 -15.80 -25.36 4.70
C SER A 397 -15.04 -24.97 3.42
N GLY A 398 -14.37 -23.82 3.42
CA GLY A 398 -13.57 -23.32 2.31
C GLY A 398 -12.24 -24.05 2.14
N GLU A 399 -11.73 -24.02 0.91
CA GLU A 399 -10.37 -24.48 0.57
C GLU A 399 -9.32 -23.54 1.14
N ILE A 400 -9.69 -22.26 1.28
CA ILE A 400 -8.88 -21.21 1.89
C ILE A 400 -9.60 -20.72 3.15
N VAL A 401 -8.86 -20.60 4.25
CA VAL A 401 -9.30 -19.98 5.50
C VAL A 401 -8.63 -18.61 5.61
N ALA A 402 -9.41 -17.55 5.48
CA ALA A 402 -8.95 -16.17 5.62
C ALA A 402 -9.33 -15.64 7.01
N TYR A 403 -8.41 -14.95 7.67
CA TYR A 403 -8.60 -14.35 8.98
C TYR A 403 -8.61 -12.83 8.88
N THR A 404 -9.58 -12.22 9.54
CA THR A 404 -9.57 -10.80 9.86
C THR A 404 -10.09 -10.57 11.28
N ASP A 405 -9.70 -9.47 11.90
CA ASP A 405 -10.09 -9.18 13.28
C ASP A 405 -11.38 -8.35 13.32
N SER A 406 -12.13 -8.44 14.42
CA SER A 406 -13.38 -7.68 14.61
C SER A 406 -13.20 -6.14 14.65
N ASP A 407 -11.95 -5.67 14.71
CA ASP A 407 -11.56 -4.25 14.60
C ASP A 407 -10.95 -3.91 13.23
N CYS A 408 -11.18 -4.76 12.23
CA CYS A 408 -10.79 -4.54 10.84
C CYS A 408 -11.99 -4.32 9.91
N VAL A 409 -11.73 -3.58 8.84
CA VAL A 409 -12.64 -3.36 7.73
C VAL A 409 -11.89 -3.73 6.47
N PRO A 410 -12.17 -4.89 5.86
CA PRO A 410 -11.57 -5.24 4.59
C PRO A 410 -12.01 -4.34 3.44
N ASP A 411 -11.12 -4.14 2.46
CA ASP A 411 -11.49 -3.55 1.18
C ASP A 411 -12.45 -4.49 0.41
N PRO A 412 -13.41 -3.95 -0.37
CA PRO A 412 -14.35 -4.78 -1.13
C PRO A 412 -13.68 -5.85 -2.00
N ASP A 413 -12.48 -5.59 -2.53
CA ASP A 413 -11.74 -6.52 -3.39
C ASP A 413 -10.68 -7.33 -2.63
N TRP A 414 -10.68 -7.28 -1.29
CA TRP A 414 -9.70 -7.93 -0.42
C TRP A 414 -9.51 -9.41 -0.75
N LEU A 415 -10.60 -10.19 -0.78
CA LEU A 415 -10.54 -11.62 -1.08
C LEU A 415 -10.07 -11.88 -2.51
N ALA A 416 -10.51 -11.09 -3.49
CA ALA A 416 -10.08 -11.25 -4.88
C ALA A 416 -8.55 -11.15 -4.98
N PHE A 417 -7.95 -10.09 -4.41
CA PHE A 417 -6.50 -9.90 -4.41
C PHE A 417 -5.73 -10.93 -3.59
N MET A 418 -6.31 -11.45 -2.50
CA MET A 418 -5.71 -12.53 -1.75
C MET A 418 -5.68 -13.83 -2.56
N VAL A 419 -6.83 -14.23 -3.12
CA VAL A 419 -6.98 -15.47 -3.90
C VAL A 419 -6.18 -15.43 -5.18
N TYR A 420 -6.02 -14.27 -5.82
CA TYR A 420 -5.09 -14.10 -6.95
C TYR A 420 -3.69 -14.63 -6.64
N LYS A 421 -3.18 -14.33 -5.45
CA LYS A 421 -1.83 -14.75 -5.05
C LYS A 421 -1.75 -16.25 -4.74
N PHE A 422 -2.83 -16.84 -4.21
CA PHE A 422 -2.95 -18.29 -4.05
C PHE A 422 -2.92 -19.01 -5.41
N VAL A 423 -3.83 -18.65 -6.31
CA VAL A 423 -4.05 -19.36 -7.58
C VAL A 423 -2.87 -19.17 -8.54
N ARG A 424 -2.29 -17.98 -8.62
CA ARG A 424 -1.22 -17.68 -9.59
C ARG A 424 0.17 -18.17 -9.16
N SER A 425 0.44 -18.23 -7.87
CA SER A 425 1.79 -18.50 -7.36
C SER A 425 1.90 -19.79 -6.55
N GLY A 426 0.79 -20.45 -6.22
CA GLY A 426 0.78 -21.71 -5.46
C GLY A 426 1.24 -21.56 -4.02
N PHE A 427 1.22 -20.35 -3.45
CA PHE A 427 1.52 -20.15 -2.03
C PHE A 427 0.48 -20.85 -1.17
N VAL A 428 0.91 -21.33 0.00
CA VAL A 428 0.00 -21.98 0.96
C VAL A 428 -0.55 -21.01 2.01
N ALA A 429 0.04 -19.82 2.09
CA ALA A 429 -0.35 -18.73 2.97
C ALA A 429 -0.16 -17.40 2.23
N VAL A 430 -1.08 -16.46 2.40
CA VAL A 430 -1.01 -15.12 1.80
C VAL A 430 -1.48 -14.09 2.81
N GLY A 431 -0.76 -12.98 2.94
CA GLY A 431 -1.23 -11.83 3.71
C GLY A 431 -1.17 -10.53 2.91
N GLY A 432 -1.58 -9.45 3.54
CA GLY A 432 -1.56 -8.11 2.93
C GLY A 432 -1.34 -7.00 3.95
N PRO A 433 -1.33 -5.74 3.51
CA PRO A 433 -1.13 -4.59 4.39
C PRO A 433 -2.36 -4.32 5.25
N ASN A 434 -2.13 -3.67 6.40
CA ASN A 434 -3.17 -3.13 7.26
C ASN A 434 -2.92 -1.63 7.50
N PHE A 435 -3.87 -0.79 7.12
CA PHE A 435 -3.74 0.66 7.22
C PHE A 435 -4.57 1.18 8.40
N PRO A 436 -4.10 2.20 9.14
CA PRO A 436 -4.97 2.87 10.09
C PRO A 436 -6.09 3.61 9.32
N PRO A 437 -7.37 3.47 9.69
CA PRO A 437 -8.43 4.31 9.14
C PRO A 437 -8.23 5.77 9.58
N PRO A 438 -8.89 6.75 8.93
CA PRO A 438 -8.87 8.13 9.39
C PRO A 438 -9.28 8.23 10.86
N GLU A 439 -8.36 8.72 11.69
CA GLU A 439 -8.52 8.62 13.14
C GLU A 439 -9.52 9.66 13.67
N PRO A 440 -10.26 9.35 14.76
CA PRO A 440 -11.28 10.24 15.30
C PRO A 440 -10.72 11.29 16.26
N SER A 441 -9.51 11.11 16.77
CA SER A 441 -8.90 12.02 17.75
C SER A 441 -7.37 11.92 17.80
N VAL A 442 -6.75 12.81 18.58
CA VAL A 442 -5.30 12.95 18.71
C VAL A 442 -4.60 11.68 19.21
N VAL A 443 -5.20 10.97 20.18
CA VAL A 443 -4.58 9.78 20.79
C VAL A 443 -4.44 8.62 19.80
N PRO A 444 -5.51 8.13 19.14
CA PRO A 444 -5.37 7.05 18.16
C PRO A 444 -4.52 7.48 16.96
N ALA A 445 -4.56 8.75 16.54
CA ALA A 445 -3.63 9.29 15.52
C ALA A 445 -2.15 9.16 15.93
N ALA A 446 -1.82 9.45 17.19
CA ALA A 446 -0.48 9.26 17.72
C ALA A 446 -0.11 7.77 17.85
N VAL A 447 -1.04 6.93 18.32
CA VAL A 447 -0.83 5.48 18.45
C VAL A 447 -0.61 4.82 17.09
N ALA A 448 -1.33 5.24 16.05
CA ALA A 448 -1.24 4.68 14.70
C ALA A 448 0.15 4.80 14.07
N VAL A 449 0.90 5.83 14.45
CA VAL A 449 2.26 6.09 13.95
C VAL A 449 3.34 5.76 14.99
N SER A 450 2.95 5.25 16.15
CA SER A 450 3.88 4.82 17.20
C SER A 450 4.34 3.37 16.97
N PRO A 451 5.54 3.00 17.42
CA PRO A 451 6.06 1.64 17.23
C PRO A 451 5.16 0.54 17.79
N GLY A 452 5.20 -0.64 17.17
CA GLY A 452 4.49 -1.82 17.65
C GLY A 452 3.05 -1.96 17.15
N GLY A 453 2.70 -1.34 16.02
CA GLY A 453 1.56 -1.80 15.23
C GLY A 453 1.83 -3.19 14.61
N PRO A 454 0.78 -3.95 14.24
CA PRO A 454 0.92 -5.17 13.45
C PRO A 454 1.46 -4.83 12.06
N THR A 455 2.61 -5.39 11.70
CA THR A 455 3.30 -5.10 10.44
C THR A 455 3.79 -6.39 9.79
N HIS A 456 3.72 -6.44 8.46
CA HIS A 456 4.26 -7.53 7.67
C HIS A 456 5.78 -7.39 7.52
N VAL A 457 6.49 -8.51 7.37
CA VAL A 457 7.93 -8.55 7.15
C VAL A 457 8.19 -9.27 5.84
N LEU A 458 8.81 -8.61 4.86
CA LEU A 458 8.99 -9.13 3.50
C LEU A 458 10.42 -9.62 3.26
N LEU A 459 10.58 -10.88 2.85
CA LEU A 459 11.87 -11.40 2.38
C LEU A 459 12.24 -10.81 1.01
N ASN A 460 11.24 -10.59 0.16
CA ASN A 460 11.32 -9.89 -1.12
C ASN A 460 9.96 -9.29 -1.47
N ASP A 461 9.82 -8.69 -2.65
CA ASP A 461 8.60 -7.96 -3.03
C ASP A 461 7.32 -8.84 -3.11
N GLU A 462 7.44 -10.17 -3.08
CA GLU A 462 6.32 -11.13 -3.20
C GLU A 462 6.20 -12.13 -2.04
N VAL A 463 7.27 -12.34 -1.28
CA VAL A 463 7.37 -13.36 -0.24
C VAL A 463 7.56 -12.70 1.12
N ALA A 464 6.69 -13.06 2.07
CA ALA A 464 6.74 -12.62 3.45
C ALA A 464 7.47 -13.63 4.35
N GLU A 465 8.18 -13.11 5.34
CA GLU A 465 8.60 -13.85 6.54
C GLU A 465 7.47 -13.87 7.59
N HIS A 466 6.66 -12.81 7.64
CA HIS A 466 5.54 -12.67 8.56
C HIS A 466 4.40 -11.86 7.96
N ILE A 467 3.19 -12.36 8.18
CA ILE A 467 1.92 -11.68 7.86
C ILE A 467 1.11 -11.51 9.15
N PRO A 468 0.54 -10.33 9.42
CA PRO A 468 -0.13 -10.05 10.68
C PRO A 468 -1.48 -10.76 10.78
N GLY A 469 -1.87 -11.14 12.00
CA GLY A 469 -3.10 -11.87 12.28
C GLY A 469 -4.42 -11.24 11.79
N CYS A 470 -4.42 -9.92 11.59
CA CYS A 470 -5.58 -9.18 11.11
C CYS A 470 -5.81 -9.24 9.59
N ASN A 471 -4.83 -9.75 8.83
CA ASN A 471 -4.88 -9.87 7.37
C ASN A 471 -4.00 -11.03 6.89
N MET A 472 -4.47 -12.24 7.10
CA MET A 472 -3.79 -13.47 6.70
C MET A 472 -4.78 -14.50 6.18
N GLY A 473 -4.38 -15.30 5.21
CA GLY A 473 -5.13 -16.44 4.72
C GLY A 473 -4.22 -17.64 4.52
N PHE A 474 -4.79 -18.83 4.61
CA PHE A 474 -4.11 -20.10 4.48
C PHE A 474 -4.93 -21.08 3.67
N THR A 475 -4.27 -21.93 2.89
CA THR A 475 -4.94 -23.15 2.43
C THR A 475 -5.30 -23.99 3.66
N LYS A 476 -6.51 -24.54 3.70
CA LYS A 476 -6.98 -25.34 4.83
C LYS A 476 -6.02 -26.49 5.15
N LYS A 477 -5.53 -27.17 4.11
CA LYS A 477 -4.53 -28.23 4.21
C LYS A 477 -3.24 -27.78 4.92
N ALA A 478 -2.67 -26.63 4.56
CA ALA A 478 -1.43 -26.19 5.20
C ALA A 478 -1.63 -25.79 6.66
N LEU A 479 -2.81 -25.28 7.01
CA LEU A 479 -3.17 -24.99 8.40
C LEU A 479 -3.31 -26.28 9.23
N GLU A 480 -3.92 -27.33 8.65
CA GLU A 480 -4.02 -28.66 9.25
C GLU A 480 -2.64 -29.33 9.39
N ASP A 481 -1.79 -29.23 8.36
CA ASP A 481 -0.45 -29.83 8.32
C ASP A 481 0.46 -29.37 9.47
N ILE A 482 0.25 -28.15 9.97
CA ILE A 482 1.00 -27.58 11.10
C ILE A 482 0.24 -27.67 12.43
N GLY A 483 -0.98 -28.21 12.45
CA GLY A 483 -1.81 -28.35 13.64
C GLY A 483 -2.49 -27.06 14.11
N GLY A 484 -2.72 -26.10 13.20
CA GLY A 484 -3.41 -24.84 13.52
C GLY A 484 -2.61 -23.89 14.43
N PHE A 485 -3.33 -23.03 15.15
CA PHE A 485 -2.78 -22.08 16.12
C PHE A 485 -2.51 -22.75 17.47
N ASP A 486 -1.41 -22.37 18.12
CA ASP A 486 -1.08 -22.91 19.44
C ASP A 486 -1.82 -22.14 20.55
N ALA A 487 -2.58 -22.88 21.37
CA ALA A 487 -3.40 -22.36 22.46
C ALA A 487 -2.60 -21.61 23.54
N VAL A 488 -1.27 -21.79 23.62
CA VAL A 488 -0.41 -21.04 24.54
C VAL A 488 -0.49 -19.52 24.30
N PHE A 489 -0.77 -19.12 23.06
CA PHE A 489 -0.88 -17.72 22.64
C PHE A 489 -2.32 -17.20 22.78
N ALA A 490 -2.75 -16.90 24.00
CA ALA A 490 -4.12 -16.45 24.25
C ALA A 490 -4.47 -15.03 23.72
N ALA A 491 -3.47 -14.21 23.35
CA ALA A 491 -3.69 -12.80 23.03
C ALA A 491 -2.81 -12.19 21.93
N ALA A 492 -1.58 -12.69 21.73
CA ALA A 492 -0.65 -12.18 20.72
C ALA A 492 0.48 -13.18 20.43
N GLY A 493 1.13 -13.01 19.27
CA GLY A 493 2.30 -13.78 18.80
C GLY A 493 1.96 -15.14 18.20
N ASP A 494 0.67 -15.46 18.09
CA ASP A 494 0.20 -16.66 17.44
C ASP A 494 0.39 -16.62 15.92
N ASP A 495 0.25 -15.43 15.31
CA ASP A 495 0.59 -15.17 13.91
C ASP A 495 2.08 -15.39 13.61
N VAL A 496 2.97 -14.90 14.48
CA VAL A 496 4.43 -15.13 14.38
C VAL A 496 4.78 -16.61 14.49
N ASP A 497 4.23 -17.30 15.49
CA ASP A 497 4.46 -18.75 15.67
C ASP A 497 3.99 -19.55 14.44
N LEU A 498 2.80 -19.24 13.94
CA LEU A 498 2.23 -19.91 12.77
C LEU A 498 3.11 -19.70 11.52
N CYS A 499 3.51 -18.46 11.25
CA CYS A 499 4.38 -18.12 10.12
C CYS A 499 5.74 -18.84 10.20
N TRP A 500 6.35 -18.91 11.39
CA TRP A 500 7.61 -19.62 11.56
C TRP A 500 7.46 -21.13 11.42
N ARG A 501 6.38 -21.74 11.93
CA ARG A 501 6.11 -23.18 11.73
C ARG A 501 5.89 -23.54 10.27
N LEU A 502 5.19 -22.69 9.49
CA LEU A 502 5.06 -22.87 8.05
C LEU A 502 6.42 -22.85 7.34
N GLN A 503 7.25 -21.86 7.65
CA GLN A 503 8.59 -21.74 7.07
C GLN A 503 9.50 -22.91 7.46
N ASN A 504 9.42 -23.39 8.70
CA ASN A 504 10.19 -24.57 9.14
C ASN A 504 9.80 -25.85 8.38
N LYS A 505 8.54 -25.95 7.91
CA LYS A 505 8.08 -27.02 7.01
C LYS A 505 8.50 -26.83 5.54
N GLY A 506 9.20 -25.73 5.22
CA GLY A 506 9.65 -25.42 3.86
C GLY A 506 8.60 -24.68 3.01
N TYR A 507 7.48 -24.27 3.60
CA TYR A 507 6.48 -23.48 2.89
C TYR A 507 6.88 -22.01 2.75
N ALA A 508 6.56 -21.42 1.59
CA ALA A 508 6.69 -19.99 1.35
C ALA A 508 5.36 -19.28 1.63
N ILE A 509 5.44 -18.07 2.19
CA ILE A 509 4.29 -17.21 2.50
C ILE A 509 4.26 -16.09 1.46
N GLY A 510 3.17 -15.99 0.72
CA GLY A 510 2.95 -14.93 -0.26
C GLY A 510 2.52 -13.61 0.38
N PHE A 511 2.80 -12.51 -0.32
CA PHE A 511 2.29 -11.19 0.02
C PHE A 511 1.50 -10.60 -1.15
N SER A 512 0.29 -10.13 -0.86
CA SER A 512 -0.56 -9.41 -1.81
C SER A 512 -0.70 -7.97 -1.35
N PRO A 513 0.01 -7.01 -1.98
CA PRO A 513 -0.03 -5.62 -1.54
C PRO A 513 -1.40 -4.96 -1.76
N ALA A 514 -2.23 -5.51 -2.66
CA ALA A 514 -3.57 -5.02 -2.95
C ALA A 514 -4.66 -5.61 -2.04
N SER A 515 -4.36 -6.68 -1.30
CA SER A 515 -5.26 -7.30 -0.33
C SER A 515 -5.26 -6.49 0.96
N THR A 516 -5.91 -5.32 0.97
CA THR A 516 -5.82 -4.33 2.05
C THR A 516 -6.93 -4.47 3.08
N VAL A 517 -6.61 -4.22 4.36
CA VAL A 517 -7.60 -4.00 5.42
C VAL A 517 -7.35 -2.69 6.15
N TRP A 518 -8.40 -2.01 6.63
CA TRP A 518 -8.25 -0.91 7.59
C TRP A 518 -8.36 -1.45 9.01
N HIS A 519 -7.36 -1.21 9.85
CA HIS A 519 -7.29 -1.73 11.22
C HIS A 519 -7.43 -0.60 12.25
N TYR A 520 -8.53 -0.59 13.00
CA TYR A 520 -8.76 0.39 14.05
C TYR A 520 -7.74 0.25 15.17
N ARG A 521 -6.96 1.30 15.41
CA ARG A 521 -5.94 1.31 16.47
C ARG A 521 -6.57 1.55 17.84
N ARG A 522 -5.75 1.38 18.89
CA ARG A 522 -6.18 1.54 20.28
C ARG A 522 -6.46 3.02 20.58
N ASN A 523 -7.63 3.31 21.15
CA ASN A 523 -8.07 4.68 21.43
C ASN A 523 -7.44 5.31 22.67
N THR A 524 -6.73 4.55 23.51
CA THR A 524 -6.15 5.06 24.76
C THR A 524 -4.71 4.59 24.93
N VAL A 525 -3.91 5.43 25.59
CA VAL A 525 -2.52 5.11 25.96
C VAL A 525 -2.46 3.86 26.83
N LYS A 526 -3.40 3.71 27.77
CA LYS A 526 -3.49 2.52 28.63
C LYS A 526 -3.69 1.24 27.81
N ALA A 527 -4.57 1.27 26.81
CA ALA A 527 -4.82 0.12 25.93
C ALA A 527 -3.60 -0.18 25.05
N TYR A 528 -2.91 0.85 24.53
CA TYR A 528 -1.65 0.67 23.82
C TYR A 528 -0.57 0.03 24.70
N LEU A 529 -0.33 0.53 25.92
CA LEU A 529 0.68 -0.05 26.81
C LEU A 529 0.32 -1.49 27.21
N LYS A 530 -0.97 -1.80 27.44
CA LYS A 530 -1.43 -3.18 27.67
C LYS A 530 -1.14 -4.09 26.47
N GLN A 531 -1.29 -3.59 25.24
CA GLN A 531 -0.91 -4.32 24.03
C GLN A 531 0.60 -4.57 23.99
N GLN A 532 1.43 -3.57 24.30
CA GLN A 532 2.88 -3.73 24.38
C GLN A 532 3.29 -4.76 25.45
N MET A 533 2.59 -4.79 26.59
CA MET A 533 2.77 -5.84 27.60
C MET A 533 2.43 -7.23 27.06
N GLY A 534 1.34 -7.35 26.31
CA GLY A 534 0.95 -8.59 25.63
C GLY A 534 2.01 -9.09 24.65
N TYR A 535 2.58 -8.18 23.84
CA TYR A 535 3.69 -8.52 22.95
C TYR A 535 4.95 -8.97 23.71
N GLY A 536 5.26 -8.34 24.85
CA GLY A 536 6.40 -8.76 25.68
C GLY A 536 6.23 -10.20 26.20
N LYS A 537 5.02 -10.55 26.66
CA LYS A 537 4.68 -11.93 27.02
C LYS A 537 4.81 -12.88 25.82
N ALA A 538 4.27 -12.51 24.67
CA ALA A 538 4.31 -13.32 23.46
C ALA A 538 5.75 -13.57 22.97
N GLU A 539 6.60 -12.54 22.95
CA GLU A 539 8.02 -12.67 22.61
C GLU A 539 8.77 -13.63 23.55
N ALA A 540 8.41 -13.66 24.85
CA ALA A 540 8.99 -14.62 25.79
C ALA A 540 8.56 -16.06 25.50
N LEU A 541 7.28 -16.29 25.18
CA LEU A 541 6.77 -17.62 24.80
C LEU A 541 7.38 -18.10 23.47
N LEU A 542 7.45 -17.22 22.47
CA LEU A 542 8.10 -17.48 21.20
C LEU A 542 9.58 -17.82 21.36
N TYR A 543 10.29 -17.17 22.30
CA TYR A 543 11.69 -17.49 22.59
C TYR A 543 11.86 -18.93 23.07
N PHE A 544 10.98 -19.41 23.94
CA PHE A 544 11.06 -20.79 24.42
C PHE A 544 10.76 -21.80 23.31
N LYS A 545 9.83 -21.48 22.40
CA LYS A 545 9.42 -22.38 21.32
C LYS A 545 10.37 -22.36 20.12
N HIS A 546 10.95 -21.20 19.79
CA HIS A 546 11.80 -20.98 18.61
C HIS A 546 13.11 -20.25 18.98
N PRO A 547 13.95 -20.81 19.86
CA PRO A 547 15.12 -20.09 20.41
C PRO A 547 16.12 -19.62 19.33
N TYR A 548 16.25 -20.36 18.23
CA TYR A 548 17.13 -20.04 17.10
C TYR A 548 16.67 -18.82 16.29
N ARG A 549 15.41 -18.37 16.44
CA ARG A 549 14.89 -17.13 15.85
C ARG A 549 15.21 -15.89 16.70
N PHE A 550 15.96 -16.02 17.79
CA PHE A 550 16.34 -14.90 18.66
C PHE A 550 17.86 -14.73 18.74
N ASN A 551 18.31 -13.50 19.02
CA ASN A 551 19.73 -13.21 19.29
C ASN A 551 20.08 -13.45 20.77
N LEU A 552 21.35 -13.27 21.15
CA LEU A 552 21.84 -13.45 22.53
C LEU A 552 21.17 -12.49 23.55
N LEU A 553 20.71 -11.32 23.09
CA LEU A 553 19.94 -10.37 23.89
C LEU A 553 18.45 -10.74 23.94
N GLY A 554 18.07 -11.85 23.31
CA GLY A 554 16.71 -12.35 23.22
C GLY A 554 15.75 -11.42 22.49
N GLN A 555 16.23 -10.70 21.48
CA GLN A 555 15.39 -10.00 20.51
C GLN A 555 15.14 -10.92 19.31
N SER A 556 13.94 -10.88 18.74
CA SER A 556 13.60 -11.64 17.53
C SER A 556 14.45 -11.19 16.36
N ARG A 557 14.98 -12.15 15.60
CA ARG A 557 15.73 -11.93 14.36
C ARG A 557 14.76 -12.06 13.20
N TRP A 558 14.55 -10.96 12.50
CA TRP A 558 13.85 -10.92 11.23
C TRP A 558 14.89 -10.85 10.11
N LEU A 559 14.71 -11.69 9.08
CA LEU A 559 15.52 -11.68 7.86
C LEU A 559 14.96 -10.70 6.83
N GLY A 560 13.64 -10.50 6.83
CA GLY A 560 12.96 -9.63 5.90
C GLY A 560 12.97 -8.14 6.31
N ARG A 561 12.32 -7.34 5.47
CA ARG A 561 12.24 -5.88 5.54
C ARG A 561 10.83 -5.44 5.92
N ILE A 562 10.75 -4.32 6.61
CA ILE A 562 9.51 -3.60 6.88
C ILE A 562 9.52 -2.34 6.03
N TYR A 563 8.57 -2.22 5.11
CA TYR A 563 8.42 -1.01 4.29
C TYR A 563 7.71 0.08 5.10
N GLY A 564 8.14 1.34 4.96
CA GLY A 564 7.45 2.52 5.53
C GLY A 564 7.68 2.80 7.03
N GLU A 565 8.57 2.10 7.74
CA GLU A 565 8.80 2.34 9.18
C GLU A 565 9.86 3.43 9.46
N LEU A 566 9.54 4.34 10.39
CA LEU A 566 10.40 5.45 10.81
C LEU A 566 11.59 5.05 11.70
N THR A 567 11.51 3.89 12.35
CA THR A 567 12.48 3.47 13.38
C THR A 567 13.86 3.14 12.79
N THR A 568 13.93 2.87 11.49
CA THR A 568 15.18 2.61 10.75
C THR A 568 15.98 3.87 10.42
N ALA A 569 15.45 5.09 10.56
CA ALA A 569 15.99 6.25 9.83
C ALA A 569 17.04 7.13 10.55
N VAL A 570 17.28 6.98 11.85
CA VAL A 570 18.12 7.98 12.58
C VAL A 570 19.56 7.52 12.79
N LEU A 571 19.83 6.22 12.81
CA LEU A 571 21.18 5.64 13.04
C LEU A 571 21.53 4.50 12.08
N SER A 572 20.74 4.28 11.02
CA SER A 572 21.10 3.34 9.95
C SER A 572 22.18 3.93 9.04
N ARG A 573 22.94 3.05 8.38
CA ARG A 573 23.84 3.46 7.30
C ARG A 573 23.00 4.10 6.18
N ARG A 574 23.56 5.08 5.46
CA ARG A 574 22.86 5.69 4.33
C ARG A 574 22.55 4.65 3.27
N PRO A 575 21.35 4.69 2.65
CA PRO A 575 21.05 3.86 1.49
C PRO A 575 22.10 4.03 0.40
N VAL A 576 22.47 2.94 -0.27
CA VAL A 576 23.38 2.94 -1.43
C VAL A 576 22.53 2.79 -2.69
N ILE A 577 22.66 3.73 -3.61
CA ILE A 577 21.98 3.62 -4.91
C ILE A 577 22.92 2.85 -5.85
N TYR A 578 22.42 1.74 -6.41
CA TYR A 578 23.11 1.05 -7.49
C TYR A 578 22.70 1.68 -8.82
N PHE A 579 23.61 2.43 -9.41
CA PHE A 579 23.39 3.08 -10.69
C PHE A 579 23.69 2.17 -11.91
N GLY A 580 24.14 0.93 -11.69
CA GLY A 580 24.67 0.08 -12.77
C GLY A 580 26.08 0.48 -13.21
N ALA A 581 26.64 -0.28 -14.16
CA ALA A 581 27.95 0.04 -14.75
C ALA A 581 27.91 1.45 -15.38
N PHE A 582 28.85 2.31 -15.00
CA PHE A 582 28.94 3.72 -15.43
C PHE A 582 27.67 4.56 -15.21
N GLY A 583 26.77 4.11 -14.34
CA GLY A 583 25.52 4.82 -14.07
C GLY A 583 24.41 4.62 -15.11
N ARG A 584 24.52 3.59 -15.97
CA ARG A 584 23.58 3.31 -17.07
C ARG A 584 22.69 2.09 -16.84
N GLY A 585 22.49 1.68 -15.59
CA GLY A 585 21.54 0.60 -15.27
C GLY A 585 20.13 1.00 -15.68
N LEU A 586 19.41 0.09 -16.36
CA LEU A 586 18.01 0.29 -16.75
C LEU A 586 17.08 0.33 -15.54
N PHE A 587 17.40 -0.43 -14.49
CA PHE A 587 16.67 -0.50 -13.21
C PHE A 587 17.63 -0.18 -12.06
N GLN A 588 17.75 1.11 -11.74
CA GLN A 588 18.65 1.57 -10.68
C GLN A 588 17.94 1.46 -9.34
N SER A 589 18.55 0.76 -8.38
CA SER A 589 17.87 0.32 -7.17
C SER A 589 18.49 0.91 -5.90
N LEU A 590 17.62 1.18 -4.92
CA LEU A 590 18.02 1.59 -3.58
C LEU A 590 18.35 0.34 -2.73
N TYR A 591 19.59 0.23 -2.29
CA TYR A 591 20.05 -0.76 -1.32
C TYR A 591 20.05 -0.12 0.06
N GLU A 592 19.00 -0.39 0.81
CA GLU A 592 18.97 -0.03 2.22
C GLU A 592 19.75 -1.05 3.04
N PRO A 593 20.71 -0.60 3.85
CA PRO A 593 21.42 -1.49 4.76
C PRO A 593 20.44 -2.01 5.83
N PRO A 594 20.63 -3.25 6.31
CA PRO A 594 19.79 -3.78 7.39
C PRO A 594 19.84 -2.86 8.62
N SER A 595 18.78 -2.90 9.41
CA SER A 595 18.68 -2.20 10.68
C SER A 595 19.93 -2.44 11.54
N SER A 596 20.63 -1.35 11.87
CA SER A 596 21.78 -1.42 12.78
C SER A 596 21.31 -1.69 14.20
N LEU A 597 21.93 -2.64 14.90
CA LEU A 597 21.75 -2.88 16.34
C LEU A 597 21.89 -1.57 17.16
N LEU A 598 22.79 -0.68 16.74
CA LEU A 598 22.99 0.63 17.37
C LEU A 598 21.77 1.55 17.26
N GLY A 599 20.93 1.38 16.23
CA GLY A 599 19.72 2.18 16.05
C GLY A 599 18.58 1.82 17.00
N TYR A 600 18.54 0.57 17.45
CA TYR A 600 17.52 0.09 18.40
C TYR A 600 18.00 0.14 19.85
N LEU A 601 19.32 0.13 20.06
CA LEU A 601 19.94 0.11 21.39
C LEU A 601 19.34 1.14 22.35
N PRO A 602 19.11 2.41 21.97
CA PRO A 602 18.55 3.41 22.89
C PRO A 602 17.13 3.10 23.40
N PHE A 603 16.38 2.26 22.71
CA PHE A 603 15.03 1.85 23.11
C PHE A 603 15.00 0.50 23.85
N THR A 604 16.16 -0.11 24.08
CA THR A 604 16.26 -1.37 24.82
C THR A 604 16.23 -1.15 26.34
N LEU A 605 15.77 -2.16 27.08
CA LEU A 605 15.73 -2.06 28.54
C LEU A 605 17.15 -2.01 29.12
N GLU A 606 18.06 -2.76 28.52
CA GLU A 606 19.46 -2.92 28.89
C GLU A 606 20.21 -1.58 28.79
N TRP A 607 20.02 -0.84 27.69
CA TRP A 607 20.61 0.48 27.51
C TRP A 607 20.13 1.49 28.56
N ASN A 608 18.82 1.51 28.81
CA ASN A 608 18.24 2.45 29.76
C ASN A 608 18.59 2.05 31.21
N ALA A 609 18.72 0.76 31.52
CA ALA A 609 19.21 0.30 32.81
C ALA A 609 20.67 0.72 33.05
N VAL A 610 21.55 0.57 32.05
CA VAL A 610 22.94 1.08 32.12
C VAL A 610 22.94 2.60 32.30
N GLY A 611 22.11 3.33 31.55
CA GLY A 611 21.96 4.78 31.70
C GLY A 611 21.55 5.20 33.11
N VAL A 612 20.56 4.53 33.71
CA VAL A 612 20.12 4.78 35.09
C VAL A 612 21.22 4.45 36.10
N LEU A 613 21.92 3.32 35.96
CA LEU A 613 23.03 2.94 36.85
C LEU A 613 24.17 3.95 36.78
N LEU A 614 24.54 4.41 35.58
CA LEU A 614 25.53 5.46 35.41
C LEU A 614 25.05 6.77 36.05
N PHE A 615 23.78 7.14 35.87
CA PHE A 615 23.20 8.34 36.49
C PHE A 615 23.26 8.29 38.02
N LEU A 616 22.92 7.14 38.62
CA LEU A 616 23.05 6.93 40.06
C LEU A 616 24.51 7.01 40.52
N SER A 617 25.46 6.47 39.75
CA SER A 617 26.89 6.60 40.06
C SER A 617 27.39 8.05 40.00
N ALA A 618 26.80 8.88 39.13
CA ALA A 618 27.14 10.29 39.02
C ALA A 618 26.66 11.13 40.22
N LEU A 619 25.68 10.66 40.98
CA LEU A 619 25.32 11.26 42.27
C LEU A 619 26.46 11.15 43.29
N VAL A 620 27.32 10.14 43.15
CA VAL A 620 28.49 9.92 44.01
C VAL A 620 29.73 10.63 43.45
N SER A 621 29.88 10.69 42.12
CA SER A 621 30.98 11.38 41.44
C SER A 621 30.45 12.32 40.34
N PRO A 622 30.23 13.62 40.67
CA PRO A 622 29.66 14.59 39.72
C PRO A 622 30.46 14.75 38.42
N ARG A 623 31.75 14.40 38.42
CA ARG A 623 32.62 14.43 37.22
C ARG A 623 32.17 13.42 36.15
N THR A 624 31.38 12.41 36.52
CA THR A 624 30.85 11.38 35.61
C THR A 624 29.46 11.71 35.07
N LEU A 625 28.84 12.81 35.52
CA LEU A 625 27.46 13.18 35.17
C LEU A 625 27.24 13.33 33.66
N VAL A 626 28.21 13.91 32.94
CA VAL A 626 28.12 14.08 31.49
C VAL A 626 28.06 12.72 30.80
N ILE A 627 28.95 11.79 31.15
CA ILE A 627 29.01 10.44 30.58
C ILE A 627 27.74 9.66 30.94
N ALA A 628 27.26 9.83 32.17
CA ALA A 628 26.06 9.18 32.67
C ALA A 628 24.76 9.67 32.04
N ALA A 629 24.69 10.93 31.62
CA ALA A 629 23.52 11.50 30.98
C ALA A 629 23.39 11.14 29.49
N LEU A 630 24.50 10.80 28.82
CA LEU A 630 24.52 10.53 27.37
C LEU A 630 23.55 9.42 26.93
N PRO A 631 23.45 8.24 27.59
CA PRO A 631 22.53 7.19 27.16
C PRO A 631 21.07 7.61 27.20
N LEU A 632 20.64 8.27 28.30
CA LEU A 632 19.26 8.72 28.50
C LEU A 632 18.92 9.90 27.58
N ALA A 633 19.84 10.86 27.42
CA ALA A 633 19.69 11.96 26.49
C ALA A 633 19.61 11.47 25.03
N GLY A 634 20.41 10.46 24.67
CA GLY A 634 20.36 9.81 23.37
C GLY A 634 19.01 9.15 23.08
N SER A 635 18.46 8.39 24.04
CA SER A 635 17.13 7.78 23.92
C SER A 635 16.03 8.83 23.73
N LEU A 636 16.08 9.92 24.51
CA LEU A 636 15.12 11.02 24.40
C LEU A 636 15.24 11.76 23.07
N ALA A 637 16.46 12.09 22.64
CA ALA A 637 16.70 12.77 21.37
C ALA A 637 16.21 11.93 20.18
N LEU A 638 16.43 10.61 20.22
CA LEU A 638 15.96 9.69 19.20
C LEU A 638 14.43 9.57 19.18
N ALA A 639 13.78 9.52 20.35
CA ALA A 639 12.32 9.53 20.45
C ALA A 639 11.72 10.83 19.87
N LEU A 640 12.30 11.99 20.19
CA LEU A 640 11.90 13.29 19.66
C LEU A 640 12.13 13.39 18.14
N ALA A 641 13.26 12.89 17.64
CA ALA A 641 13.54 12.85 16.21
C ALA A 641 12.55 11.96 15.45
N THR A 642 12.21 10.80 16.01
CA THR A 642 11.19 9.88 15.45
C THR A 642 9.83 10.57 15.43
N ALA A 643 9.44 11.20 16.54
CA ALA A 643 8.19 11.93 16.64
C ALA A 643 8.10 13.11 15.66
N ALA A 644 9.20 13.83 15.41
CA ALA A 644 9.25 14.93 14.45
C ALA A 644 9.04 14.46 13.00
N ARG A 645 9.52 13.25 12.67
CA ARG A 645 9.41 12.67 11.32
C ARG A 645 8.10 11.89 11.10
N ALA A 646 7.36 11.54 12.16
CA ALA A 646 6.16 10.71 12.05
C ALA A 646 5.06 11.30 11.15
N ARG A 647 4.44 10.48 10.30
CA ARG A 647 3.36 10.89 9.38
C ARG A 647 2.00 10.84 10.07
N VAL A 648 1.74 11.82 10.93
CA VAL A 648 0.45 11.97 11.63
C VAL A 648 -0.58 12.59 10.69
N ASP A 649 -1.84 12.17 10.84
CA ASP A 649 -2.98 12.83 10.22
C ASP A 649 -2.89 14.37 10.40
N PRO A 650 -2.91 15.16 9.30
CA PRO A 650 -2.77 16.61 9.36
C PRO A 650 -3.73 17.30 10.32
N ARG A 651 -4.94 16.75 10.51
CA ARG A 651 -5.97 17.30 11.42
C ARG A 651 -5.55 17.26 12.90
N PHE A 652 -4.61 16.38 13.24
CA PHE A 652 -4.11 16.18 14.60
C PHE A 652 -2.60 16.40 14.73
N SER A 653 -1.95 16.92 13.70
CA SER A 653 -0.52 17.24 13.74
C SER A 653 -0.30 18.52 14.57
N GLY A 654 0.38 18.40 15.71
CA GLY A 654 0.67 19.53 16.60
C GLY A 654 1.57 19.14 17.76
N PRO A 655 1.97 20.09 18.62
CA PRO A 655 2.93 19.83 19.71
C PRO A 655 2.48 18.69 20.64
N THR A 656 1.18 18.60 20.94
CA THR A 656 0.61 17.56 21.80
C THR A 656 0.73 16.16 21.20
N SER A 657 0.41 15.98 19.90
CA SER A 657 0.57 14.68 19.24
C SER A 657 2.04 14.31 19.13
N ARG A 658 2.93 15.25 18.81
CA ARG A 658 4.38 15.00 18.75
C ARG A 658 4.97 14.59 20.10
N ALA A 659 4.59 15.26 21.19
CA ALA A 659 4.99 14.89 22.53
C ALA A 659 4.49 13.50 22.92
N LEU A 660 3.23 13.18 22.58
CA LEU A 660 2.66 11.86 22.82
C LEU A 660 3.39 10.78 22.01
N ILE A 661 3.68 10.99 20.73
CA ILE A 661 4.42 10.03 19.90
C ILE A 661 5.82 9.79 20.47
N ALA A 662 6.53 10.84 20.89
CA ALA A 662 7.84 10.70 21.52
C ALA A 662 7.74 9.84 22.80
N LEU A 663 6.73 10.11 23.64
CA LEU A 663 6.46 9.34 24.85
C LEU A 663 6.15 7.87 24.55
N LEU A 664 5.29 7.58 23.57
CA LEU A 664 4.91 6.22 23.20
C LEU A 664 6.05 5.45 22.52
N THR A 665 6.88 6.14 21.74
CA THR A 665 8.11 5.60 21.13
C THR A 665 9.12 5.19 22.19
N TYR A 666 9.22 5.96 23.28
CA TYR A 666 10.11 5.63 24.39
C TYR A 666 9.52 4.54 25.32
N LEU A 667 8.28 4.70 25.77
CA LEU A 667 7.67 3.79 26.76
C LEU A 667 7.29 2.43 26.19
N GLY A 668 6.84 2.35 24.94
CA GLY A 668 6.34 1.11 24.34
C GLY A 668 7.36 -0.03 24.37
N PRO A 669 8.56 0.15 23.80
CA PRO A 669 9.64 -0.83 23.83
C PRO A 669 10.10 -1.21 25.25
N LEU A 670 10.15 -0.24 26.17
CA LEU A 670 10.55 -0.49 27.57
C LEU A 670 9.54 -1.38 28.30
N VAL A 671 8.25 -1.06 28.21
CA VAL A 671 7.16 -1.84 28.81
C VAL A 671 7.16 -3.26 28.24
N ARG A 672 7.35 -3.39 26.93
CA ARG A 672 7.49 -4.68 26.25
C ARG A 672 8.69 -5.47 26.79
N GLY A 673 9.84 -4.83 26.89
CA GLY A 673 11.09 -5.43 27.40
C GLY A 673 10.94 -5.94 28.84
N VAL A 674 10.36 -5.13 29.74
CA VAL A 674 10.12 -5.53 31.14
C VAL A 674 9.23 -6.77 31.20
N GLN A 675 8.11 -6.80 30.45
CA GLN A 675 7.23 -7.97 30.44
C GLN A 675 7.91 -9.20 29.87
N ARG A 676 8.73 -9.06 28.82
CA ARG A 676 9.50 -10.15 28.26
C ARG A 676 10.42 -10.79 29.29
N TYR A 677 11.16 -10.00 30.06
CA TYR A 677 12.03 -10.52 31.12
C TYR A 677 11.25 -11.17 32.26
N LEU A 678 10.17 -10.54 32.74
CA LEU A 678 9.33 -11.12 33.78
C LEU A 678 8.77 -12.48 33.38
N TRP A 679 8.31 -12.63 32.13
CA TRP A 679 7.79 -13.89 31.62
C TRP A 679 8.87 -14.92 31.31
N ARG A 680 10.09 -14.52 30.95
CA ARG A 680 11.23 -15.45 30.88
C ARG A 680 11.59 -16.01 32.24
N ILE A 681 11.65 -15.16 33.27
CA ILE A 681 11.94 -15.59 34.65
C ILE A 681 10.84 -16.54 35.14
N ARG A 682 9.56 -16.22 34.89
CA ARG A 682 8.44 -17.10 35.24
C ARG A 682 8.41 -18.39 34.42
N GLY A 683 8.72 -18.29 33.12
CA GLY A 683 8.69 -19.39 32.15
C GLY A 683 9.74 -20.46 32.39
N LEU A 684 10.84 -20.13 33.09
CA LEU A 684 11.83 -21.10 33.58
C LEU A 684 11.20 -22.21 34.45
N GLY A 685 10.00 -22.02 35.01
CA GLY A 685 9.28 -23.01 35.81
C GLY A 685 8.03 -23.63 35.17
N GLN A 686 7.57 -23.18 34.00
CA GLN A 686 6.25 -23.57 33.45
C GLN A 686 6.24 -24.06 32.00
N VAL A 687 7.31 -23.84 31.22
CA VAL A 687 7.41 -24.43 29.88
C VAL A 687 8.14 -25.76 30.01
N GLY A 688 7.46 -26.87 29.75
CA GLY A 688 8.07 -28.20 29.75
C GLY A 688 9.39 -28.16 28.97
N ARG A 689 10.46 -28.65 29.59
CA ARG A 689 11.78 -28.77 28.94
C ARG A 689 11.57 -29.41 27.58
N ILE A 690 11.90 -28.68 26.51
CA ILE A 690 12.01 -29.26 25.18
C ILE A 690 13.10 -30.32 25.28
N SER A 691 12.71 -31.59 25.21
CA SER A 691 13.65 -32.70 25.03
C SER A 691 14.19 -32.59 23.62
N PHE A 692 15.48 -32.31 23.50
CA PHE A 692 16.21 -32.53 22.26
C PHE A 692 16.37 -34.05 22.11
N GLU A 693 15.41 -34.71 21.44
CA GLU A 693 15.66 -36.03 20.87
C GLU A 693 16.09 -35.84 19.42
N GLY A 694 17.34 -36.19 19.12
CA GLY A 694 17.92 -36.16 17.79
C GLY A 694 19.43 -35.87 17.79
N GLU A 695 20.21 -36.82 18.34
CA GLU A 695 21.56 -37.10 17.82
C GLU A 695 21.45 -37.99 16.57
#